data_AF-A0A1L6I5S0-F1
#
_entry.id   AF-A0A1L6I5S0-F1
#
_cell.length_a   1.000
_cell.length_b   1.000
_cell.length_c   1.000
_cell.angle_alpha   90.00
_cell.angle_beta   90.00
_cell.angle_gamma   90.00
#
_symmetry.space_group_name_H-M   'P 1'
#
loop_
_entity.id
_entity.type
_entity.pdbx_description
1 polymer ?
#
loop_
_entity_poly.entity_id
_entity_poly.type
_entity_poly.pdbx_seq_one_letter_code
_entity_poly.pdbx_strand_id
1 'polypeptide(L)'
;MNPGEAPIAEMRATLNQEFDVVLVPVSDPALGVIRISESLFAIGRSEAPFADYPHECVARLSRRHARIFSEHGAVYVADLDSKNGTSVNGISVRESPSRVRAGDELCFGGELAYRVGIEPRAFDAAAALAAQQVSVTLVPTRDDLRLEPIDVQAFPFLVSKTDPLFARYKDRFPHQVNYISRRHAHLFLRGSEPYVEDLGSTNGTFVGGKRLDESALALRDGDVLGFGSDHFVYRVKVHKAPGIEPTITHLVARNASHDAAAERAGPHVEPPAVRAVPPPAPAMEPAVDMDKTTFVGAAHSFLDIFYVDRAVQREDEVNEAARPAATGHAAHESRSRGPRNLFSALAAEYARTFAGGDRTTLRRIGIGSLAVMVLIAAMATVLYMRGASQRELKQLLASGDDEQALVVANAYLAHHPTDDAVQTLASVALMKARVPGWLDALRAGQFDRAAALIGGMKASSAGNTDTAPLIDELQWVGDLERFASRHTTAAAAGDAQSGGDAPIQIYGDEARINRLLQHWDDDPKSHQRTLDRIASYVPQFADPYALALSHLRKLQSDDSVYVTAIDRLNTTIGTELVRDKPDALTAVFDDYAQRYPRLAGLDGLRADLRQYIDLLNALLARRLTPLLAQMKQMRFVTPPFQAQYRQLAASRLPPPDVIRQHDDAIAAWQHGDTQQALDTLQQIAGGAWSKEIAAEHARKKTLADQFAGLQSHRGGKDYQQRLLSFYAGLDSAEDIWFARAIAPDVASLRDNALAQAHAQLERAQNLWRQYRANGSIGGTQRLESGVSDRFRSQARLLTDAQAAAQQGMGVYTQLKAEHPSQWDQLVEDIDAESALQRRSLEELRMVLEPGLLKAKLALIGGGEGREARSSP
;
A
#
# COMPACT_ATOMS: atom_id res chain seq x y z
N MET A 1 42.54 14.47 -53.82
CA MET A 1 42.39 15.83 -53.25
C MET A 1 40.97 16.31 -53.48
N ASN A 2 40.15 16.23 -52.44
CA ASN A 2 39.23 17.28 -52.04
C ASN A 2 39.05 17.14 -50.52
N PRO A 3 39.01 18.25 -49.77
CA PRO A 3 39.17 18.29 -48.31
C PRO A 3 37.82 18.11 -47.62
N GLY A 4 37.76 17.40 -46.49
CA GLY A 4 36.52 17.38 -45.71
C GLY A 4 36.30 16.31 -44.64
N GLU A 5 37.22 15.35 -44.44
CA GLU A 5 37.07 14.37 -43.36
C GLU A 5 38.21 14.49 -42.35
N ALA A 6 37.95 15.25 -41.29
CA ALA A 6 38.64 15.05 -40.02
C ALA A 6 38.02 13.82 -39.32
N PRO A 7 38.82 12.95 -38.67
CA PRO A 7 38.32 11.75 -38.01
C PRO A 7 37.39 12.10 -36.85
N ILE A 8 36.42 11.23 -36.55
CA ILE A 8 35.41 11.39 -35.48
C ILE A 8 36.03 11.68 -34.09
N ALA A 9 37.31 11.33 -33.88
CA ALA A 9 38.07 11.69 -32.69
C ALA A 9 38.42 13.20 -32.62
N GLU A 10 38.75 13.85 -33.75
CA GLU A 10 38.93 15.31 -33.82
C GLU A 10 37.59 16.05 -33.72
N MET A 11 36.50 15.44 -34.19
CA MET A 11 35.15 15.99 -34.00
C MET A 11 34.67 15.90 -32.55
N ARG A 12 35.14 14.91 -31.77
CA ARG A 12 34.94 14.84 -30.30
C ARG A 12 35.83 15.81 -29.53
N ALA A 13 37.03 16.12 -30.02
CA ALA A 13 37.93 17.10 -29.40
C ALA A 13 37.53 18.57 -29.68
N THR A 14 36.61 18.82 -30.62
CA THR A 14 36.20 20.19 -31.02
C THR A 14 34.77 20.58 -30.57
N LEU A 15 34.05 19.70 -29.87
CA LEU A 15 32.66 19.95 -29.44
C LEU A 15 32.50 20.56 -28.03
N ASN A 16 33.56 20.58 -27.22
CA ASN A 16 33.67 21.48 -26.07
C ASN A 16 34.60 22.61 -26.46
N GLN A 17 34.06 23.70 -27.03
CA GLN A 17 34.79 24.95 -26.98
C GLN A 17 34.92 25.31 -25.50
N GLU A 18 36.11 25.11 -24.95
CA GLU A 18 36.43 25.52 -23.58
C GLU A 18 36.54 27.04 -23.57
N PHE A 19 35.40 27.69 -23.36
CA PHE A 19 35.32 29.09 -22.99
C PHE A 19 34.78 29.19 -21.57
N ASP A 20 35.15 30.24 -20.87
CA ASP A 20 34.53 30.61 -19.60
C ASP A 20 33.49 31.70 -19.87
N VAL A 21 32.34 31.58 -19.23
CA VAL A 21 31.37 32.66 -19.17
C VAL A 21 31.76 33.56 -18.01
N VAL A 22 32.02 34.83 -18.30
CA VAL A 22 32.45 35.82 -17.32
C VAL A 22 31.30 36.78 -17.07
N LEU A 23 30.82 36.90 -15.85
CA LEU A 23 29.81 37.88 -15.48
C LEU A 23 30.50 39.05 -14.77
N VAL A 24 30.58 40.18 -15.47
CA VAL A 24 31.16 41.41 -14.93
C VAL A 24 30.03 42.26 -14.35
N PRO A 25 30.02 42.58 -13.05
CA PRO A 25 28.91 43.32 -12.45
C PRO A 25 28.81 44.73 -13.04
N VAL A 26 27.59 45.09 -13.44
CA VAL A 26 27.21 46.40 -13.98
C VAL A 26 26.50 47.24 -12.92
N SER A 27 25.71 46.60 -12.06
CA SER A 27 24.93 47.29 -11.02
C SER A 27 25.79 47.74 -9.83
N ASP A 28 26.75 46.92 -9.41
CA ASP A 28 27.71 47.26 -8.35
C ASP A 28 29.09 46.62 -8.62
N PRO A 29 30.09 47.41 -9.05
CA PRO A 29 31.44 46.93 -9.31
C PRO A 29 32.13 46.27 -8.11
N ALA A 30 31.67 46.48 -6.88
CA ALA A 30 32.24 45.88 -5.67
C ALA A 30 31.93 44.36 -5.52
N LEU A 31 30.95 43.83 -6.27
CA LEU A 31 30.51 42.43 -6.19
C LEU A 31 31.48 41.41 -6.82
N GLY A 32 32.54 41.90 -7.48
CA GLY A 32 33.56 41.06 -8.11
C GLY A 32 33.08 40.35 -9.38
N VAL A 33 34.03 39.91 -10.19
CA VAL A 33 33.75 39.19 -11.45
C VAL A 33 33.49 37.72 -11.16
N ILE A 34 32.39 37.17 -11.68
CA ILE A 34 32.07 35.75 -11.58
C ILE A 34 32.61 35.05 -12.83
N ARG A 35 33.42 34.00 -12.66
CA ARG A 35 33.95 33.21 -13.76
C ARG A 35 33.35 31.81 -13.71
N ILE A 36 32.62 31.45 -14.76
CA ILE A 36 31.88 30.20 -14.89
C ILE A 36 32.62 29.31 -15.89
N SER A 37 33.28 28.28 -15.36
CA SER A 37 33.94 27.22 -16.14
C SER A 37 33.08 25.96 -16.29
N GLU A 38 32.03 25.85 -15.48
CA GLU A 38 31.08 24.74 -15.43
C GLU A 38 30.11 24.80 -16.62
N SER A 39 29.66 23.63 -17.11
CA SER A 39 28.71 23.55 -18.22
C SER A 39 27.28 23.96 -17.83
N LEU A 40 26.95 23.92 -16.54
CA LEU A 40 25.69 24.37 -15.94
C LEU A 40 26.01 25.08 -14.63
N PHE A 41 25.61 26.34 -14.51
CA PHE A 41 25.88 27.18 -13.35
C PHE A 41 24.58 27.66 -12.72
N ALA A 42 24.42 27.41 -11.42
CA ALA A 42 23.24 27.77 -10.66
C ALA A 42 23.30 29.21 -10.17
N ILE A 43 22.17 29.93 -10.27
CA ILE A 43 22.03 31.30 -9.79
C ILE A 43 20.91 31.32 -8.77
N GLY A 44 21.23 31.78 -7.57
CA GLY A 44 20.27 31.88 -6.48
C GLY A 44 20.90 32.43 -5.21
N ARG A 45 20.08 32.98 -4.30
CA ARG A 45 20.59 33.64 -3.08
C ARG A 45 21.29 32.70 -2.09
N SER A 46 21.15 31.39 -2.28
CA SER A 46 21.81 30.36 -1.47
C SER A 46 22.99 29.70 -2.19
N GLU A 47 23.26 30.11 -3.44
CA GLU A 47 24.33 29.55 -4.28
C GLU A 47 25.54 30.47 -4.25
N ALA A 48 26.75 29.90 -4.13
CA ALA A 48 27.97 30.68 -4.26
C ALA A 48 28.12 31.20 -5.72
N PRO A 49 28.62 32.43 -5.94
CA PRO A 49 29.10 33.40 -4.94
C PRO A 49 28.01 34.30 -4.33
N PHE A 50 26.76 34.21 -4.80
CA PHE A 50 25.66 35.08 -4.36
C PHE A 50 25.29 34.90 -2.89
N ALA A 51 25.48 33.70 -2.34
CA ALA A 51 25.27 33.42 -0.91
C ALA A 51 26.13 34.30 0.01
N ASP A 52 27.28 34.77 -0.48
CA ASP A 52 28.23 35.58 0.28
C ASP A 52 28.03 37.10 0.06
N TYR A 53 27.10 37.50 -0.80
CA TYR A 53 26.80 38.91 -1.05
C TYR A 53 26.02 39.55 0.10
N PRO A 54 26.12 40.88 0.29
CA PRO A 54 25.32 41.60 1.26
C PRO A 54 23.82 41.31 1.06
N HIS A 55 23.11 41.11 2.17
CA HIS A 55 21.70 40.70 2.15
C HIS A 55 20.82 41.64 1.31
N GLU A 56 21.12 42.94 1.29
CA GLU A 56 20.43 43.94 0.47
C GLU A 56 20.55 43.67 -1.04
N CYS A 57 21.70 43.20 -1.51
CA CYS A 57 21.95 42.90 -2.93
C CYS A 57 21.21 41.63 -3.41
N VAL A 58 21.04 40.65 -2.52
CA VAL A 58 20.41 39.36 -2.86
C VAL A 58 18.99 39.19 -2.34
N ALA A 59 18.44 40.21 -1.66
CA ALA A 59 17.07 40.21 -1.14
C ALA A 59 16.02 39.92 -2.23
N ARG A 60 16.30 40.36 -3.47
CA ARG A 60 15.44 40.14 -4.64
C ARG A 60 15.79 38.87 -5.42
N LEU A 61 16.87 38.19 -5.09
CA LEU A 61 17.25 36.94 -5.72
C LEU A 61 16.47 35.78 -5.07
N SER A 62 15.90 34.90 -5.89
CA SER A 62 15.24 33.69 -5.39
C SER A 62 16.29 32.70 -4.90
N ARG A 63 15.92 31.74 -4.03
CA ARG A 63 16.83 30.64 -3.64
C ARG A 63 17.29 29.84 -4.86
N ARG A 64 16.36 29.55 -5.77
CA ARG A 64 16.60 29.04 -7.12
C ARG A 64 16.08 30.10 -8.09
N HIS A 65 16.96 30.83 -8.75
CA HIS A 65 16.57 32.00 -9.56
C HIS A 65 16.71 31.72 -11.06
N ALA A 66 17.90 31.36 -11.50
CA ALA A 66 18.17 31.08 -12.90
C ALA A 66 19.27 30.03 -13.04
N ARG A 67 19.48 29.56 -14.26
CA ARG A 67 20.66 28.77 -14.63
C ARG A 67 21.28 29.30 -15.92
N ILE A 68 22.61 29.34 -15.95
CA ILE A 68 23.39 29.57 -17.16
C ILE A 68 23.94 28.22 -17.60
N PHE A 69 23.84 27.89 -18.88
CA PHE A 69 24.38 26.64 -19.40
C PHE A 69 24.96 26.80 -20.80
N SER A 70 25.90 25.92 -21.12
CA SER A 70 26.57 25.89 -22.42
C SER A 70 26.18 24.63 -23.18
N GLU A 71 25.70 24.79 -24.41
CA GLU A 71 25.33 23.68 -25.28
C GLU A 71 25.69 23.96 -26.73
N HIS A 72 26.30 22.98 -27.42
CA HIS A 72 26.74 23.09 -28.82
C HIS A 72 27.60 24.34 -29.09
N GLY A 73 28.44 24.75 -28.13
CA GLY A 73 29.28 25.95 -28.23
C GLY A 73 28.52 27.28 -28.11
N ALA A 74 27.28 27.28 -27.59
CA ALA A 74 26.50 28.47 -27.31
C ALA A 74 26.07 28.54 -25.84
N VAL A 75 26.02 29.75 -25.29
CA VAL A 75 25.58 30.01 -23.91
C VAL A 75 24.10 30.36 -23.89
N TYR A 76 23.38 29.83 -22.92
CA TYR A 76 21.97 30.09 -22.68
C TYR A 76 21.73 30.45 -21.21
N VAL A 77 20.68 31.22 -20.96
CA VAL A 77 20.15 31.48 -19.62
C VAL A 77 18.68 31.08 -19.56
N ALA A 78 18.29 30.39 -18.50
CA ALA A 78 16.91 30.01 -18.23
C ALA A 78 16.50 30.49 -16.83
N ASP A 79 15.36 31.18 -16.74
CA ASP A 79 14.73 31.53 -15.47
C ASP A 79 14.04 30.30 -14.86
N LEU A 80 14.14 30.12 -13.55
CA LEU A 80 13.53 29.00 -12.81
C LEU A 80 12.24 29.42 -12.09
N ASP A 81 11.37 30.15 -12.79
CA ASP A 81 10.20 30.84 -12.25
C ASP A 81 10.53 31.73 -11.04
N SER A 82 11.55 32.56 -11.22
CA SER A 82 12.02 33.42 -10.15
C SER A 82 11.00 34.51 -9.80
N LYS A 83 10.95 34.91 -8.52
CA LYS A 83 9.95 35.87 -8.02
C LYS A 83 10.07 37.23 -8.69
N ASN A 84 11.30 37.67 -8.95
CA ASN A 84 11.61 39.00 -9.48
C ASN A 84 12.12 38.96 -10.94
N GLY A 85 12.17 37.77 -11.55
CA GLY A 85 12.50 37.58 -12.96
C GLY A 85 13.98 37.68 -13.30
N THR A 86 14.34 37.02 -14.41
CA THR A 86 15.61 37.16 -15.12
C THR A 86 15.38 37.83 -16.47
N SER A 87 16.30 38.68 -16.91
CA SER A 87 16.24 39.30 -18.24
C SER A 87 17.61 39.35 -18.92
N VAL A 88 17.59 39.33 -20.27
CA VAL A 88 18.74 39.57 -21.13
C VAL A 88 18.48 40.86 -21.90
N ASN A 89 19.35 41.86 -21.75
CA ASN A 89 19.20 43.19 -22.36
C ASN A 89 17.82 43.83 -22.09
N GLY A 90 17.29 43.62 -20.87
CA GLY A 90 15.96 44.11 -20.46
C GLY A 90 14.77 43.28 -20.96
N ILE A 91 15.00 42.25 -21.78
CA ILE A 91 13.96 41.33 -22.25
C ILE A 91 13.86 40.16 -21.28
N SER A 92 12.68 39.94 -20.71
CA SER A 92 12.41 38.85 -19.78
C SER A 92 12.64 37.47 -20.44
N VAL A 93 13.31 36.56 -19.73
CA VAL A 93 13.57 35.17 -20.17
C VAL A 93 12.73 34.16 -19.40
N ARG A 94 11.61 34.61 -18.81
CA ARG A 94 10.74 33.79 -17.95
C ARG A 94 9.96 32.69 -18.70
N GLU A 95 9.78 32.84 -20.01
CA GLU A 95 8.96 31.92 -20.81
C GLU A 95 9.77 30.87 -21.57
N SER A 96 11.01 31.17 -21.94
CA SER A 96 11.90 30.24 -22.62
C SER A 96 13.37 30.62 -22.42
N PRO A 97 14.30 29.66 -22.50
CA PRO A 97 15.73 29.93 -22.40
C PRO A 97 16.15 30.87 -23.52
N SER A 98 16.89 31.91 -23.15
CA SER A 98 17.42 32.86 -24.13
C SER A 98 18.90 32.58 -24.37
N ARG A 99 19.29 32.65 -25.64
CA ARG A 99 20.70 32.58 -26.01
C ARG A 99 21.39 33.87 -25.58
N VAL A 100 22.53 33.72 -24.92
CA VAL A 100 23.35 34.82 -24.40
C VAL A 100 24.62 34.94 -25.24
N ARG A 101 24.99 36.16 -25.59
CA ARG A 101 26.22 36.48 -26.33
C ARG A 101 27.13 37.36 -25.49
N ALA A 102 28.42 37.37 -25.83
CA ALA A 102 29.35 38.33 -25.25
C ALA A 102 28.87 39.77 -25.50
N GLY A 103 28.89 40.58 -24.45
CA GLY A 103 28.38 41.96 -24.43
C GLY A 103 26.95 42.10 -23.89
N ASP A 104 26.16 41.04 -23.90
CA ASP A 104 24.78 41.06 -23.38
C ASP A 104 24.76 41.35 -21.88
N GLU A 105 23.72 42.04 -21.44
CA GLU A 105 23.48 42.34 -20.04
C GLU A 105 22.44 41.38 -19.46
N LEU A 106 22.88 40.54 -18.52
CA LEU A 106 22.01 39.68 -17.73
C LEU A 106 21.61 40.39 -16.45
N CYS A 107 20.32 40.52 -16.19
CA CYS A 107 19.82 41.09 -14.96
C CYS A 107 18.98 40.05 -14.20
N PHE A 108 19.35 39.82 -12.94
CA PHE A 108 18.67 38.92 -12.01
C PHE A 108 17.98 39.73 -10.91
N GLY A 109 16.71 39.42 -10.64
CA GLY A 109 15.94 40.06 -9.58
C GLY A 109 15.64 41.55 -9.79
N GLY A 110 15.94 42.08 -10.97
CA GLY A 110 15.74 43.48 -11.36
C GLY A 110 16.85 44.45 -10.93
N GLU A 111 17.81 44.00 -10.13
CA GLU A 111 18.86 44.87 -9.55
C GLU A 111 20.27 44.32 -9.74
N LEU A 112 20.45 43.00 -9.87
CA LEU A 112 21.76 42.38 -10.09
C LEU A 112 22.05 42.26 -11.59
N ALA A 113 22.64 43.30 -12.16
CA ALA A 113 23.00 43.36 -13.58
C ALA A 113 24.47 42.98 -13.81
N TYR A 114 24.72 42.12 -14.79
CA TYR A 114 26.03 41.66 -15.21
C TYR A 114 26.18 41.76 -16.71
N ARG A 115 27.33 42.24 -17.17
CA ARG A 115 27.73 42.16 -18.57
C ARG A 115 28.45 40.86 -18.81
N VAL A 116 28.02 40.13 -19.84
CA VAL A 116 28.55 38.82 -20.17
C VAL A 116 29.81 38.96 -21.01
N GLY A 117 30.90 38.39 -20.54
CA GLY A 117 32.09 38.07 -21.32
C GLY A 117 32.08 36.59 -21.68
N ILE A 118 32.63 36.26 -22.85
CA ILE A 118 32.94 34.88 -23.23
C ILE A 118 34.43 34.87 -23.54
N GLU A 119 35.21 34.29 -22.64
CA GLU A 119 36.68 34.26 -22.73
C GLU A 119 37.16 32.85 -23.10
N PRO A 120 38.12 32.69 -24.02
CA PRO A 120 38.76 31.39 -24.25
C PRO A 120 39.42 30.88 -22.98
N ARG A 121 39.16 29.62 -22.61
CA ARG A 121 39.78 28.94 -21.47
C ARG A 121 41.13 28.39 -21.89
N ALA A 122 42.13 28.48 -21.02
CA ALA A 122 43.38 27.77 -21.23
C ALA A 122 43.14 26.27 -20.94
N PHE A 123 43.35 25.42 -21.96
CA PHE A 123 43.13 23.98 -21.88
C PHE A 123 44.03 23.33 -20.82
N ASP A 124 43.46 22.78 -19.76
CA ASP A 124 44.18 21.97 -18.75
C ASP A 124 43.96 20.47 -19.04
N ALA A 125 44.93 19.90 -19.75
CA ALA A 125 44.92 18.51 -20.16
C ALA A 125 44.84 17.52 -18.97
N ALA A 126 45.33 17.89 -17.78
CA ALA A 126 45.32 17.03 -16.61
C ALA A 126 43.93 16.95 -15.96
N ALA A 127 43.23 18.09 -15.88
CA ALA A 127 41.85 18.15 -15.40
C ALA A 127 40.88 17.44 -16.37
N ALA A 128 41.08 17.60 -17.68
CA ALA A 128 40.27 16.94 -18.71
C ALA A 128 40.42 15.40 -18.69
N LEU A 129 41.63 14.89 -18.42
CA LEU A 129 41.88 13.45 -18.31
C LEU A 129 41.29 12.86 -17.01
N ALA A 130 41.33 13.62 -15.90
CA ALA A 130 40.77 13.20 -14.61
C ALA A 130 39.23 13.13 -14.63
N ALA A 131 38.56 14.04 -15.35
CA ALA A 131 37.10 14.01 -15.54
C ALA A 131 36.63 12.83 -16.42
N GLN A 132 37.49 12.31 -17.32
CA GLN A 132 37.22 11.14 -18.16
C GLN A 132 37.35 9.79 -17.41
N GLN A 133 37.81 9.77 -16.16
CA GLN A 133 38.10 8.54 -15.40
C GLN A 133 37.05 8.18 -14.33
N VAL A 134 35.97 8.95 -14.21
CA VAL A 134 34.89 8.70 -13.25
C VAL A 134 33.66 8.18 -13.98
N SER A 135 33.15 7.02 -13.59
CA SER A 135 31.82 6.54 -13.98
C SER A 135 31.00 6.17 -12.75
N VAL A 136 29.67 6.28 -12.88
CA VAL A 136 28.72 5.94 -11.83
C VAL A 136 27.77 4.87 -12.34
N THR A 137 27.76 3.72 -11.69
CA THR A 137 26.81 2.64 -11.96
C THR A 137 25.68 2.68 -10.96
N LEU A 138 24.45 2.80 -11.43
CA LEU A 138 23.24 2.74 -10.62
C LEU A 138 22.69 1.30 -10.67
N VAL A 139 22.85 0.55 -9.59
CA VAL A 139 22.41 -0.85 -9.47
C VAL A 139 21.02 -0.92 -8.83
N PRO A 140 19.99 -1.46 -9.48
CA PRO A 140 18.65 -1.59 -8.90
C PRO A 140 18.66 -2.29 -7.55
N THR A 141 17.87 -1.79 -6.59
CA THR A 141 17.67 -2.45 -5.29
C THR A 141 16.31 -3.14 -5.17
N ARG A 142 15.45 -2.97 -6.18
CA ARG A 142 14.07 -3.49 -6.20
C ARG A 142 13.94 -4.63 -7.21
N ASP A 143 13.72 -5.84 -6.70
CA ASP A 143 13.57 -7.05 -7.53
C ASP A 143 12.18 -7.17 -8.16
N ASP A 144 11.15 -6.54 -7.58
CA ASP A 144 9.76 -6.60 -8.03
C ASP A 144 9.55 -5.90 -9.38
N LEU A 145 10.26 -4.81 -9.61
CA LEU A 145 10.20 -4.04 -10.85
C LEU A 145 11.15 -4.59 -11.93
N ARG A 146 12.11 -5.46 -11.58
CA ARG A 146 13.19 -5.93 -12.46
C ARG A 146 13.80 -4.77 -13.26
N LEU A 147 14.15 -3.68 -12.58
CA LEU A 147 14.84 -2.57 -13.22
C LEU A 147 16.21 -3.05 -13.71
N GLU A 148 16.75 -2.37 -14.71
CA GLU A 148 18.07 -2.67 -15.25
C GLU A 148 19.12 -1.71 -14.68
N PRO A 149 20.37 -2.15 -14.49
CA PRO A 149 21.49 -1.28 -14.13
C PRO A 149 21.72 -0.19 -15.19
N ILE A 150 22.08 1.01 -14.70
CA ILE A 150 22.40 2.17 -15.54
C ILE A 150 23.85 2.56 -15.32
N ASP A 151 24.68 2.47 -16.36
CA ASP A 151 26.07 2.91 -16.33
C ASP A 151 26.21 4.32 -16.90
N VAL A 152 26.43 5.28 -16.00
CA VAL A 152 26.62 6.70 -16.31
C VAL A 152 28.11 6.98 -16.54
N GLN A 153 28.47 7.21 -17.80
CA GLN A 153 29.85 7.49 -18.22
C GLN A 153 30.04 8.90 -18.79
N ALA A 154 28.94 9.61 -19.05
CA ALA A 154 28.94 10.99 -19.52
C ALA A 154 28.22 11.87 -18.51
N PHE A 155 28.86 12.96 -18.12
CA PHE A 155 28.31 13.94 -17.19
C PHE A 155 28.18 15.30 -17.87
N PRO A 156 27.15 16.07 -17.50
CA PRO A 156 26.03 15.70 -16.64
C PRO A 156 25.03 14.69 -17.26
N PHE A 157 24.40 13.87 -16.43
CA PHE A 157 23.38 12.88 -16.79
C PHE A 157 22.01 13.29 -16.21
N LEU A 158 21.02 13.44 -17.08
CA LEU A 158 19.66 13.85 -16.70
C LEU A 158 18.81 12.64 -16.34
N VAL A 159 18.09 12.75 -15.23
CA VAL A 159 16.99 11.85 -14.87
C VAL A 159 15.68 12.48 -15.32
N SER A 160 15.01 11.81 -16.27
CA SER A 160 13.77 12.29 -16.88
C SER A 160 12.83 11.16 -17.22
N LYS A 161 11.51 11.38 -17.06
CA LYS A 161 10.47 10.45 -17.52
C LYS A 161 10.42 10.26 -19.03
N THR A 162 11.06 11.14 -19.81
CA THR A 162 11.14 11.05 -21.27
C THR A 162 12.44 10.40 -21.75
N ASP A 163 13.41 10.19 -20.86
CA ASP A 163 14.63 9.47 -21.18
C ASP A 163 14.29 7.98 -21.44
N PRO A 164 14.77 7.37 -22.54
CA PRO A 164 14.51 5.97 -22.86
C PRO A 164 14.79 4.97 -21.73
N LEU A 165 15.77 5.25 -20.85
CA LEU A 165 16.16 4.41 -19.72
C LEU A 165 15.05 4.28 -18.67
N PHE A 166 14.23 5.33 -18.53
CA PHE A 166 13.09 5.37 -17.61
C PHE A 166 11.76 5.15 -18.36
N ALA A 167 11.60 5.74 -19.54
CA ALA A 167 10.41 5.64 -20.37
C ALA A 167 10.11 4.21 -20.84
N ARG A 168 11.12 3.35 -21.01
CA ARG A 168 10.91 1.93 -21.38
C ARG A 168 10.05 1.15 -20.41
N TYR A 169 9.97 1.58 -19.16
CA TYR A 169 9.10 0.94 -18.16
C TYR A 169 7.67 1.45 -18.22
N LYS A 170 7.34 2.43 -19.06
CA LYS A 170 6.01 3.05 -19.12
C LYS A 170 4.93 2.08 -19.53
N ASP A 171 5.22 1.14 -20.43
CA ASP A 171 4.21 0.19 -20.89
C ASP A 171 3.89 -0.89 -19.84
N ARG A 172 4.88 -1.26 -19.00
CA ARG A 172 4.73 -2.29 -17.96
C ARG A 172 4.40 -1.72 -16.58
N PHE A 173 4.89 -0.52 -16.29
CA PHE A 173 4.79 0.18 -15.02
C PHE A 173 4.54 1.68 -15.24
N PRO A 174 3.43 2.06 -15.92
CA PRO A 174 3.14 3.45 -16.25
C PRO A 174 3.11 4.35 -14.99
N HIS A 175 2.57 3.82 -13.90
CA HIS A 175 2.53 4.54 -12.62
C HIS A 175 3.92 4.83 -12.08
N GLN A 176 4.87 3.88 -12.13
CA GLN A 176 6.24 4.10 -11.65
C GLN A 176 6.91 5.24 -12.42
N VAL A 177 6.79 5.24 -13.76
CA VAL A 177 7.41 6.26 -14.63
C VAL A 177 6.80 7.66 -14.39
N ASN A 178 5.51 7.73 -14.04
CA ASN A 178 4.84 9.00 -13.74
C ASN A 178 5.35 9.69 -12.45
N TYR A 179 6.04 8.96 -11.57
CA TYR A 179 6.67 9.57 -10.40
C TYR A 179 8.00 10.27 -10.70
N ILE A 180 8.59 10.01 -11.87
CA ILE A 180 9.72 10.77 -12.39
C ILE A 180 9.19 11.99 -13.15
N SER A 181 9.82 13.15 -12.96
CA SER A 181 9.45 14.40 -13.65
C SER A 181 10.22 14.49 -14.97
N ARG A 182 9.83 15.34 -15.93
CA ARG A 182 10.69 15.57 -17.13
C ARG A 182 12.04 16.18 -16.78
N ARG A 183 12.08 16.91 -15.67
CA ARG A 183 13.24 17.60 -15.10
C ARG A 183 13.35 17.13 -13.66
N HIS A 184 13.71 15.86 -13.46
CA HIS A 184 13.64 15.27 -12.12
C HIS A 184 14.90 15.59 -11.32
N ALA A 185 16.04 15.06 -11.75
CA ALA A 185 17.33 15.27 -11.14
C ALA A 185 18.42 15.23 -12.21
N HIS A 186 19.62 15.65 -11.86
CA HIS A 186 20.78 15.37 -12.69
C HIS A 186 21.97 14.94 -11.84
N LEU A 187 22.82 14.11 -12.43
CA LEU A 187 24.11 13.72 -11.88
C LEU A 187 25.19 14.48 -12.63
N PHE A 188 26.14 15.08 -11.94
CA PHE A 188 27.20 15.88 -12.56
C PHE A 188 28.52 15.73 -11.80
N LEU A 189 29.63 16.11 -12.42
CA LEU A 189 30.94 16.13 -11.76
C LEU A 189 31.27 17.54 -11.27
N ARG A 190 31.66 17.66 -10.00
CA ARG A 190 32.36 18.85 -9.49
C ARG A 190 33.80 18.44 -9.21
N GLY A 191 34.72 18.89 -10.05
CA GLY A 191 36.06 18.32 -10.11
C GLY A 191 36.03 16.86 -10.60
N SER A 192 36.47 15.91 -9.78
CA SER A 192 36.47 14.47 -10.06
C SER A 192 35.54 13.66 -9.13
N GLU A 193 34.55 14.33 -8.55
CA GLU A 193 33.56 13.74 -7.65
C GLU A 193 32.14 13.86 -8.24
N PRO A 194 31.34 12.77 -8.22
CA PRO A 194 29.97 12.80 -8.67
C PRO A 194 29.06 13.44 -7.61
N TYR A 195 28.16 14.30 -8.07
CA TYR A 195 27.11 14.95 -7.30
C TYR A 195 25.76 14.66 -7.94
N VAL A 196 24.71 14.72 -7.13
CA VAL A 196 23.31 14.71 -7.57
C VAL A 196 22.61 15.96 -7.08
N GLU A 197 21.76 16.55 -7.92
CA GLU A 197 20.91 17.67 -7.54
C GLU A 197 19.50 17.43 -8.08
N ASP A 198 18.52 17.70 -7.23
CA ASP A 198 17.12 17.68 -7.62
C ASP A 198 16.78 18.95 -8.42
N LEU A 199 16.17 18.79 -9.60
CA LEU A 199 15.88 19.90 -10.50
C LEU A 199 14.53 20.57 -10.19
N GLY A 200 13.98 20.36 -8.99
CA GLY A 200 12.64 20.79 -8.61
C GLY A 200 11.59 19.74 -8.95
N SER A 201 11.92 18.47 -8.74
CA SER A 201 11.02 17.38 -9.01
C SER A 201 9.82 17.38 -8.06
N THR A 202 8.68 16.96 -8.59
CA THR A 202 7.41 16.94 -7.88
C THR A 202 7.48 15.98 -6.68
N ASN A 203 8.00 14.78 -6.92
CA ASN A 203 8.03 13.69 -5.94
C ASN A 203 9.37 13.56 -5.20
N GLY A 204 10.36 14.37 -5.54
CA GLY A 204 11.65 14.45 -4.86
C GLY A 204 12.66 13.37 -5.27
N THR A 205 13.93 13.73 -5.11
CA THR A 205 15.10 12.84 -5.17
C THR A 205 15.61 12.54 -3.76
N PHE A 206 16.03 11.31 -3.48
CA PHE A 206 16.40 10.84 -2.15
C PHE A 206 17.78 10.19 -2.16
N VAL A 207 18.62 10.49 -1.18
CA VAL A 207 19.91 9.80 -0.95
C VAL A 207 19.92 9.24 0.47
N GLY A 208 20.13 7.93 0.62
CA GLY A 208 20.11 7.24 1.91
C GLY A 208 18.76 7.36 2.64
N GLY A 209 17.64 7.44 1.89
CA GLY A 209 16.29 7.62 2.42
C GLY A 209 15.95 9.04 2.87
N LYS A 210 16.85 10.02 2.71
CA LYS A 210 16.59 11.43 2.98
C LYS A 210 16.35 12.17 1.67
N ARG A 211 15.26 12.93 1.58
CA ARG A 211 14.99 13.80 0.42
C ARG A 211 16.10 14.85 0.33
N LEU A 212 16.63 15.07 -0.87
CA LEU A 212 17.56 16.15 -1.13
C LEU A 212 16.85 17.49 -0.94
N ASP A 213 17.53 18.43 -0.30
CA ASP A 213 17.12 19.83 -0.24
C ASP A 213 17.40 20.53 -1.58
N GLU A 214 17.23 21.86 -1.65
CA GLU A 214 17.44 22.65 -2.88
C GLU A 214 18.91 22.69 -3.37
N SER A 215 19.86 22.00 -2.72
CA SER A 215 21.30 22.00 -3.01
C SER A 215 21.84 20.64 -3.47
N ALA A 216 22.86 20.65 -4.33
CA ALA A 216 23.55 19.44 -4.77
C ALA A 216 24.24 18.66 -3.64
N LEU A 217 24.19 17.33 -3.67
CA LEU A 217 24.82 16.43 -2.70
C LEU A 217 25.86 15.53 -3.37
N ALA A 218 27.03 15.36 -2.75
CA ALA A 218 28.07 14.45 -3.22
C ALA A 218 27.59 12.99 -3.11
N LEU A 219 27.74 12.22 -4.19
CA LEU A 219 27.43 10.80 -4.24
C LEU A 219 28.66 9.95 -3.87
N ARG A 220 28.47 8.99 -2.98
CA ARG A 220 29.50 8.04 -2.55
C ARG A 220 29.15 6.61 -2.98
N ASP A 221 30.18 5.77 -3.06
CA ASP A 221 30.00 4.34 -3.32
C ASP A 221 29.15 3.70 -2.22
N GLY A 222 28.16 2.91 -2.61
CA GLY A 222 27.20 2.25 -1.73
C GLY A 222 25.94 3.05 -1.37
N ASP A 223 25.88 4.35 -1.69
CA ASP A 223 24.71 5.20 -1.42
C ASP A 223 23.45 4.66 -2.10
N VAL A 224 22.30 4.86 -1.47
CA VAL A 224 21.00 4.48 -2.04
C VAL A 224 20.32 5.72 -2.59
N LEU A 225 20.24 5.83 -3.91
CA LEU A 225 19.66 6.94 -4.65
C LEU A 225 18.25 6.57 -5.15
N GLY A 226 17.25 7.37 -4.80
CA GLY A 226 15.85 7.19 -5.17
C GLY A 226 15.32 8.37 -5.99
N PHE A 227 14.59 8.09 -7.07
CA PHE A 227 13.89 9.09 -7.88
C PHE A 227 12.38 8.88 -7.79
N GLY A 228 11.67 9.92 -7.38
CA GLY A 228 10.25 9.86 -7.07
C GLY A 228 9.99 8.91 -5.92
N SER A 229 10.45 9.24 -4.72
CA SER A 229 10.32 8.36 -3.53
C SER A 229 11.03 7.01 -3.72
N ASP A 230 10.32 5.90 -3.55
CA ASP A 230 10.79 4.52 -3.61
C ASP A 230 10.54 3.87 -4.98
N HIS A 231 10.09 4.63 -5.97
CA HIS A 231 9.71 4.11 -7.29
C HIS A 231 10.91 3.64 -8.12
N PHE A 232 11.95 4.48 -8.23
CA PHE A 232 13.20 4.14 -8.92
C PHE A 232 14.37 4.24 -7.95
N VAL A 233 14.73 3.11 -7.34
CA VAL A 233 15.76 3.05 -6.29
C VAL A 233 16.96 2.23 -6.73
N TYR A 234 18.13 2.86 -6.63
CA TYR A 234 19.40 2.34 -7.08
C TYR A 234 20.46 2.46 -5.98
N ARG A 235 21.35 1.49 -5.89
CA ARG A 235 22.60 1.56 -5.16
C ARG A 235 23.68 2.10 -6.09
N VAL A 236 24.34 3.17 -5.67
CA VAL A 236 25.41 3.84 -6.38
C VAL A 236 26.69 3.03 -6.26
N LYS A 237 27.36 2.77 -7.38
CA LYS A 237 28.74 2.32 -7.44
C LYS A 237 29.57 3.36 -8.17
N VAL A 238 30.61 3.89 -7.52
CA VAL A 238 31.48 4.92 -8.11
C VAL A 238 32.79 4.28 -8.54
N HIS A 239 33.04 4.29 -9.85
CA HIS A 239 34.26 3.75 -10.42
C HIS A 239 35.22 4.90 -10.73
N LYS A 240 36.40 4.86 -10.12
CA LYS A 240 37.55 5.70 -10.49
C LYS A 240 38.59 4.76 -11.10
N ALA A 241 38.99 4.98 -12.35
CA ALA A 241 40.09 4.20 -12.92
C ALA A 241 41.35 4.42 -12.05
N PRO A 242 42.09 3.36 -11.64
CA PRO A 242 43.36 3.56 -10.95
C PRO A 242 44.31 4.30 -11.89
N GLY A 243 44.82 5.43 -11.44
CA GLY A 243 45.70 6.29 -12.24
C GLY A 243 46.83 5.48 -12.84
N ILE A 244 46.85 5.38 -14.17
CA ILE A 244 48.07 5.03 -14.88
C ILE A 244 48.99 6.23 -14.65
N GLU A 245 50.00 6.08 -13.79
CA GLU A 245 51.07 7.07 -13.72
C GLU A 245 51.61 7.27 -15.14
N PRO A 246 51.59 8.49 -15.69
CA PRO A 246 52.10 8.73 -17.02
C PRO A 246 53.60 8.47 -16.98
N THR A 247 54.01 7.31 -17.49
CA THR A 247 55.40 7.08 -17.86
C THR A 247 55.75 8.09 -18.94
N ILE A 248 56.63 9.01 -18.56
CA ILE A 248 57.27 10.07 -19.32
C ILE A 248 57.28 9.80 -20.83
N THR A 249 56.62 10.68 -21.59
CA THR A 249 57.17 11.17 -22.85
C THR A 249 57.01 12.67 -22.85
N HIS A 250 58.07 13.34 -22.40
CA HIS A 250 58.37 14.70 -22.79
C HIS A 250 58.31 14.78 -24.32
N LEU A 251 57.44 15.63 -24.89
CA LEU A 251 57.84 16.39 -26.06
C LEU A 251 57.29 17.81 -26.00
N VAL A 252 58.23 18.70 -25.77
CA VAL A 252 58.13 20.13 -25.58
C VAL A 252 57.75 20.81 -26.90
N ALA A 253 56.87 21.81 -26.81
CA ALA A 253 56.77 22.84 -27.82
C ALA A 253 58.12 23.51 -28.02
N ARG A 254 58.82 23.19 -29.11
CA ARG A 254 59.79 24.06 -29.76
C ARG A 254 60.26 23.42 -31.06
N ASN A 255 59.90 24.04 -32.17
CA ASN A 255 60.91 24.58 -33.06
C ASN A 255 60.30 25.70 -33.91
N ALA A 256 60.60 26.93 -33.50
CA ALA A 256 61.17 27.86 -34.44
C ALA A 256 62.65 27.47 -34.64
N SER A 257 63.10 27.58 -35.89
CA SER A 257 64.47 27.58 -36.42
C SER A 257 65.27 26.25 -36.54
N HIS A 258 65.41 25.86 -37.81
CA HIS A 258 66.62 25.48 -38.57
C HIS A 258 67.35 24.13 -38.37
N ASP A 259 67.42 23.44 -39.52
CA ASP A 259 68.55 22.72 -40.15
C ASP A 259 68.87 21.23 -39.86
N ALA A 260 68.84 20.51 -40.99
CA ALA A 260 69.78 19.50 -41.48
C ALA A 260 69.76 18.03 -40.97
N ALA A 261 69.35 17.16 -41.91
CA ALA A 261 70.05 15.97 -42.42
C ALA A 261 70.07 14.62 -41.66
N ALA A 262 69.70 13.59 -42.44
CA ALA A 262 70.32 12.26 -42.59
C ALA A 262 69.86 11.03 -41.75
N GLU A 263 69.19 10.13 -42.47
CA GLU A 263 69.50 8.69 -42.68
C GLU A 263 69.42 7.60 -41.57
N ARG A 264 68.69 6.54 -41.96
CA ARG A 264 68.96 5.08 -41.86
C ARG A 264 68.43 4.23 -40.68
N ALA A 265 67.37 3.46 -41.01
CA ALA A 265 67.33 1.99 -41.18
C ALA A 265 67.58 1.02 -40.00
N GLY A 266 66.58 0.14 -39.78
CA GLY A 266 66.80 -1.32 -39.69
C GLY A 266 66.29 -2.04 -38.42
N PRO A 267 65.70 -3.26 -38.51
CA PRO A 267 64.65 -3.71 -37.57
C PRO A 267 64.86 -5.08 -36.87
N HIS A 268 63.88 -5.41 -36.01
CA HIS A 268 63.38 -6.75 -35.60
C HIS A 268 64.22 -7.62 -34.64
N VAL A 269 63.53 -8.25 -33.66
CA VAL A 269 63.25 -9.71 -33.55
C VAL A 269 62.60 -10.01 -32.17
N GLU A 270 61.50 -10.76 -32.19
CA GLU A 270 60.77 -11.41 -31.07
C GLU A 270 61.42 -12.79 -30.76
N PRO A 271 61.37 -13.38 -29.54
CA PRO A 271 60.42 -14.50 -29.25
C PRO A 271 60.16 -14.70 -27.70
N PRO A 272 59.66 -15.85 -27.16
CA PRO A 272 58.25 -16.06 -26.82
C PRO A 272 57.97 -16.62 -25.37
N ALA A 273 56.71 -17.04 -25.18
CA ALA A 273 55.95 -17.42 -23.97
C ALA A 273 56.46 -18.51 -23.00
N VAL A 274 55.99 -18.42 -21.73
CA VAL A 274 55.84 -19.54 -20.78
C VAL A 274 54.51 -19.40 -19.98
N ARG A 275 53.79 -20.52 -19.80
CA ARG A 275 52.53 -20.70 -19.05
C ARG A 275 52.76 -20.84 -17.53
N ALA A 276 51.84 -20.32 -16.72
CA ALA A 276 51.65 -20.72 -15.30
C ALA A 276 50.15 -20.72 -14.90
N VAL A 277 49.79 -21.64 -14.01
CA VAL A 277 48.45 -22.00 -13.50
C VAL A 277 48.07 -21.14 -12.27
N PRO A 278 46.79 -20.78 -12.00
CA PRO A 278 46.40 -19.92 -10.87
C PRO A 278 45.98 -20.68 -9.59
N PRO A 279 46.01 -20.04 -8.39
CA PRO A 279 45.48 -20.56 -7.12
C PRO A 279 44.00 -20.09 -6.86
N PRO A 280 43.31 -20.59 -5.81
CA PRO A 280 41.84 -20.62 -5.76
C PRO A 280 41.20 -19.31 -5.27
N ALA A 281 39.96 -19.09 -5.72
CA ALA A 281 39.15 -17.90 -5.52
C ALA A 281 38.63 -17.69 -4.08
N PRO A 282 38.46 -16.44 -3.60
CA PRO A 282 37.51 -16.12 -2.53
C PRO A 282 36.08 -16.02 -3.09
N ALA A 283 35.10 -16.25 -2.20
CA ALA A 283 33.68 -16.38 -2.48
C ALA A 283 33.07 -15.23 -3.31
N MET A 284 32.31 -15.60 -4.35
CA MET A 284 31.55 -14.70 -5.23
C MET A 284 30.34 -14.09 -4.51
N GLU A 285 30.26 -12.77 -4.49
CA GLU A 285 28.99 -12.04 -4.53
C GLU A 285 28.25 -12.35 -5.86
N PRO A 286 26.91 -12.26 -5.92
CA PRO A 286 26.17 -12.62 -7.12
C PRO A 286 26.60 -11.73 -8.30
N ALA A 287 27.12 -12.36 -9.35
CA ALA A 287 27.50 -11.71 -10.60
C ALA A 287 26.25 -11.06 -11.21
N VAL A 288 26.30 -9.74 -11.39
CA VAL A 288 25.33 -8.99 -12.17
C VAL A 288 25.39 -9.48 -13.62
N ASP A 289 24.26 -9.92 -14.15
CA ASP A 289 24.07 -10.34 -15.54
C ASP A 289 24.47 -9.20 -16.49
N MET A 290 25.65 -9.30 -17.12
CA MET A 290 26.21 -8.25 -17.97
C MET A 290 25.39 -8.02 -19.24
N ASP A 291 24.55 -8.98 -19.66
CA ASP A 291 23.72 -8.87 -20.87
C ASP A 291 22.51 -7.92 -20.69
N LYS A 292 22.27 -7.39 -19.49
CA LYS A 292 21.17 -6.44 -19.19
C LYS A 292 21.64 -5.07 -18.69
N THR A 293 22.93 -4.76 -18.81
CA THR A 293 23.47 -3.47 -18.38
C THR A 293 23.40 -2.47 -19.53
N THR A 294 22.70 -1.35 -19.34
CA THR A 294 22.59 -0.31 -20.39
C THR A 294 23.72 0.72 -20.23
N PHE A 295 24.65 0.75 -21.18
CA PHE A 295 25.75 1.72 -21.24
C PHE A 295 25.30 3.03 -21.89
N VAL A 296 25.49 4.16 -21.20
CA VAL A 296 25.05 5.48 -21.68
C VAL A 296 26.26 6.35 -22.05
N GLY A 297 26.49 6.50 -23.35
CA GLY A 297 27.67 7.20 -23.91
C GLY A 297 27.41 8.60 -24.52
N ALA A 298 26.20 9.15 -24.41
CA ALA A 298 25.86 10.48 -24.93
C ALA A 298 25.04 11.27 -23.91
N ALA A 299 25.41 12.53 -23.66
CA ALA A 299 24.65 13.45 -22.82
C ALA A 299 23.37 13.91 -23.55
N HIS A 300 22.26 13.99 -22.83
CA HIS A 300 21.00 14.54 -23.35
C HIS A 300 21.10 16.07 -23.51
N SER A 301 20.41 16.63 -24.51
CA SER A 301 20.40 18.08 -24.80
C SER A 301 19.84 18.88 -23.62
N PHE A 302 20.55 19.93 -23.18
CA PHE A 302 20.13 20.79 -22.07
C PHE A 302 19.00 21.74 -22.45
N LEU A 303 18.92 22.14 -23.72
CA LEU A 303 17.82 22.93 -24.25
C LEU A 303 16.49 22.23 -24.02
N ASP A 304 16.41 20.91 -24.18
CA ASP A 304 15.19 20.12 -23.91
C ASP A 304 14.78 20.10 -22.41
N ILE A 305 15.71 20.38 -21.49
CA ILE A 305 15.46 20.48 -20.04
C ILE A 305 14.78 21.81 -19.68
N PHE A 306 15.04 22.87 -20.45
CA PHE A 306 14.54 24.22 -20.15
C PHE A 306 13.57 24.78 -21.20
N TYR A 307 13.38 24.12 -22.35
CA TYR A 307 12.29 24.41 -23.30
C TYR A 307 10.97 23.85 -22.79
N VAL A 308 10.02 24.71 -22.45
CA VAL A 308 8.64 24.28 -22.16
C VAL A 308 7.63 25.32 -22.67
N ASP A 309 6.65 24.83 -23.43
CA ASP A 309 5.39 25.50 -23.68
C ASP A 309 4.62 25.57 -22.34
N ARG A 310 4.39 26.77 -21.78
CA ARG A 310 3.90 27.00 -20.40
C ARG A 310 2.62 26.21 -20.01
N ALA A 311 1.85 25.74 -21.00
CA ALA A 311 0.70 24.85 -20.81
C ALA A 311 1.06 23.48 -20.23
N VAL A 312 2.28 22.98 -20.47
CA VAL A 312 2.71 21.62 -20.08
C VAL A 312 3.51 21.62 -18.79
N GLN A 313 4.08 22.75 -18.35
CA GLN A 313 4.83 22.84 -17.07
C GLN A 313 3.90 22.70 -15.85
N ARG A 314 2.61 23.09 -16.00
CA ARG A 314 1.57 22.82 -15.01
C ARG A 314 1.31 21.33 -14.77
N GLU A 315 1.63 20.45 -15.71
CA GLU A 315 1.48 18.98 -15.50
C GLU A 315 2.59 18.40 -14.60
N ASP A 316 3.74 19.07 -14.47
CA ASP A 316 4.85 18.66 -13.60
C ASP A 316 4.92 19.49 -12.30
N GLU A 317 4.51 20.76 -12.31
CA GLU A 317 4.44 21.61 -11.09
C GLU A 317 3.17 21.39 -10.25
N VAL A 318 2.14 20.76 -10.84
CA VAL A 318 0.87 20.46 -10.17
C VAL A 318 0.59 18.98 -10.32
N ASN A 319 1.09 18.15 -9.41
CA ASN A 319 0.46 16.85 -9.16
C ASN A 319 -0.79 17.08 -8.29
N GLU A 320 -1.76 17.82 -8.80
CA GLU A 320 -2.97 18.16 -8.04
C GLU A 320 -4.02 18.74 -9.00
N ALA A 321 -4.50 17.96 -9.97
CA ALA A 321 -5.08 18.54 -11.20
C ALA A 321 -6.50 19.17 -11.07
N ALA A 322 -6.69 20.15 -10.18
CA ALA A 322 -7.81 21.08 -10.07
C ALA A 322 -7.34 22.49 -10.49
N ARG A 323 -7.74 23.00 -11.66
CA ARG A 323 -8.85 23.98 -11.85
C ARG A 323 -8.35 25.43 -12.20
N PRO A 324 -9.19 26.42 -12.61
CA PRO A 324 -9.55 26.66 -14.03
C PRO A 324 -9.53 28.15 -14.50
N ALA A 325 -9.77 28.33 -15.81
CA ALA A 325 -10.51 29.41 -16.52
C ALA A 325 -10.09 30.91 -16.49
N ALA A 326 -9.82 31.51 -17.67
CA ALA A 326 -10.83 32.20 -18.51
C ALA A 326 -10.23 33.30 -19.45
N THR A 327 -10.53 33.13 -20.75
CA THR A 327 -10.91 34.13 -21.78
C THR A 327 -10.00 35.34 -22.14
N GLY A 328 -9.35 35.24 -23.31
CA GLY A 328 -9.79 35.89 -24.56
C GLY A 328 -9.24 37.29 -24.91
N HIS A 329 -8.55 37.43 -26.06
CA HIS A 329 -8.96 38.27 -27.20
C HIS A 329 -7.89 38.33 -28.33
N ALA A 330 -8.40 38.20 -29.56
CA ALA A 330 -8.04 38.93 -30.79
C ALA A 330 -6.63 38.84 -31.44
N ALA A 331 -6.70 38.38 -32.70
CA ALA A 331 -6.20 39.03 -33.92
C ALA A 331 -4.79 38.73 -34.49
N HIS A 332 -4.88 38.35 -35.77
CA HIS A 332 -3.99 38.56 -36.92
C HIS A 332 -2.77 37.66 -37.19
N GLU A 333 -2.87 37.06 -38.38
CA GLU A 333 -1.83 36.80 -39.38
C GLU A 333 -0.73 35.76 -39.11
N SER A 334 -0.82 34.63 -39.80
CA SER A 334 0.06 34.39 -40.95
C SER A 334 -0.27 33.10 -41.74
N ARG A 335 -0.28 33.28 -43.05
CA ARG A 335 -0.04 32.36 -44.18
C ARG A 335 0.25 30.88 -43.89
N SER A 336 -0.53 29.99 -44.52
CA SER A 336 0.03 28.99 -45.46
C SER A 336 -1.05 28.22 -46.26
N ARG A 337 -0.87 28.27 -47.60
CA ARG A 337 -1.15 27.24 -48.64
C ARG A 337 -2.57 26.67 -48.77
N GLY A 338 -3.31 27.21 -49.73
CA GLY A 338 -4.57 26.63 -50.22
C GLY A 338 -4.37 25.43 -51.16
N PRO A 339 -5.33 24.48 -51.20
CA PRO A 339 -5.41 23.49 -52.26
C PRO A 339 -6.03 24.14 -53.50
N ARG A 340 -5.47 23.79 -54.66
CA ARG A 340 -5.79 24.36 -55.97
C ARG A 340 -7.18 23.91 -56.44
N ASN A 341 -7.91 24.89 -56.95
CA ASN A 341 -9.17 24.78 -57.68
C ASN A 341 -9.11 23.74 -58.82
N LEU A 342 -9.89 22.67 -58.70
CA LEU A 342 -10.07 21.66 -59.75
C LEU A 342 -11.34 21.92 -60.60
N PHE A 343 -11.95 23.11 -60.51
CA PHE A 343 -13.15 23.48 -61.28
C PHE A 343 -12.93 24.61 -62.29
N SER A 344 -11.70 25.10 -62.46
CA SER A 344 -11.38 26.15 -63.45
C SER A 344 -10.66 25.63 -64.71
N ALA A 345 -10.57 24.31 -64.90
CA ALA A 345 -9.94 23.69 -66.07
C ALA A 345 -10.92 22.99 -67.02
N LEU A 346 -12.23 23.00 -66.72
CA LEU A 346 -13.25 22.31 -67.52
C LEU A 346 -14.33 23.25 -68.11
N ALA A 347 -14.16 24.57 -67.96
CA ALA A 347 -15.05 25.58 -68.53
C ALA A 347 -14.51 26.24 -69.83
N ALA A 348 -13.31 25.85 -70.29
CA ALA A 348 -12.67 26.45 -71.48
C ALA A 348 -12.80 25.60 -72.76
N GLU A 349 -13.34 24.38 -72.69
CA GLU A 349 -13.50 23.50 -73.87
C GLU A 349 -14.94 23.40 -74.40
N TYR A 350 -15.95 23.84 -73.65
CA TYR A 350 -17.35 23.80 -74.12
C TYR A 350 -17.80 25.01 -74.95
N ALA A 351 -16.96 26.05 -75.07
CA ALA A 351 -17.31 27.28 -75.80
C ALA A 351 -16.91 27.28 -77.30
N ARG A 352 -16.41 26.16 -77.85
CA ARG A 352 -16.01 26.07 -79.27
C ARG A 352 -16.85 25.14 -80.15
N THR A 353 -17.97 24.62 -79.66
CA THR A 353 -18.88 23.77 -80.45
C THR A 353 -20.21 24.45 -80.82
N PHE A 354 -20.40 25.73 -80.47
CA PHE A 354 -21.61 26.50 -80.81
C PHE A 354 -21.33 27.73 -81.66
N ALA A 355 -20.59 27.55 -82.76
CA ALA A 355 -20.51 28.55 -83.83
C ALA A 355 -20.53 27.87 -85.20
N GLY A 356 -21.74 27.63 -85.72
CA GLY A 356 -21.97 27.35 -87.13
C GLY A 356 -22.97 26.22 -87.40
N GLY A 357 -24.15 26.56 -87.91
CA GLY A 357 -24.97 25.62 -88.69
C GLY A 357 -26.43 25.43 -88.27
N ASP A 358 -27.30 26.17 -88.96
CA ASP A 358 -28.67 25.81 -89.36
C ASP A 358 -29.86 26.00 -88.38
N ARG A 359 -30.95 26.58 -88.92
CA ARG A 359 -32.10 27.15 -88.17
C ARG A 359 -33.18 26.13 -87.79
N THR A 360 -33.04 24.85 -88.12
CA THR A 360 -34.05 23.81 -87.85
C THR A 360 -33.72 22.93 -86.63
N THR A 361 -32.50 23.00 -86.11
CA THR A 361 -32.01 22.24 -84.95
C THR A 361 -32.22 22.96 -83.60
N LEU A 362 -32.53 24.26 -83.60
CA LEU A 362 -32.70 25.09 -82.40
C LEU A 362 -33.95 24.77 -81.58
N ARG A 363 -35.02 24.25 -82.20
CA ARG A 363 -36.29 23.98 -81.49
C ARG A 363 -36.28 22.68 -80.68
N ARG A 364 -35.44 21.68 -81.05
CA ARG A 364 -35.27 20.43 -80.29
C ARG A 364 -34.27 20.56 -79.14
N ILE A 365 -33.26 21.42 -79.29
CA ILE A 365 -32.27 21.71 -78.25
C ILE A 365 -32.86 22.57 -77.11
N GLY A 366 -33.82 23.46 -77.42
CA GLY A 366 -34.55 24.23 -76.40
C GLY A 366 -35.44 23.39 -75.46
N ILE A 367 -36.05 22.32 -75.97
CA ILE A 367 -36.90 21.42 -75.15
C ILE A 367 -36.03 20.47 -74.30
N GLY A 368 -34.91 19.97 -74.86
CA GLY A 368 -33.96 19.13 -74.12
C GLY A 368 -33.25 19.88 -72.99
N SER A 369 -32.88 21.14 -73.19
CA SER A 369 -32.26 21.98 -72.16
C SER A 369 -33.23 22.38 -71.04
N LEU A 370 -34.51 22.62 -71.36
CA LEU A 370 -35.55 22.86 -70.35
C LEU A 370 -35.81 21.60 -69.51
N ALA A 371 -35.84 20.41 -70.12
CA ALA A 371 -36.03 19.15 -69.41
C ALA A 371 -34.86 18.85 -68.46
N VAL A 372 -33.62 19.12 -68.87
CA VAL A 372 -32.43 18.99 -68.00
C VAL A 372 -32.47 20.00 -66.86
N MET A 373 -32.87 21.25 -67.10
CA MET A 373 -33.05 22.26 -66.05
C MET A 373 -34.13 21.87 -65.03
N VAL A 374 -35.27 21.32 -65.49
CA VAL A 374 -36.33 20.81 -64.60
C VAL A 374 -35.84 19.61 -63.80
N LEU A 375 -35.05 18.73 -64.40
CA LEU A 375 -34.50 17.56 -63.70
C LEU A 375 -33.43 17.96 -62.66
N ILE A 376 -32.60 18.95 -62.97
CA ILE A 376 -31.67 19.56 -62.01
C ILE A 376 -32.44 20.28 -60.90
N ALA A 377 -33.50 21.02 -61.22
CA ALA A 377 -34.33 21.69 -60.23
C ALA A 377 -35.08 20.69 -59.34
N ALA A 378 -35.59 19.59 -59.90
CA ALA A 378 -36.22 18.50 -59.16
C ALA A 378 -35.19 17.77 -58.27
N MET A 379 -33.99 17.49 -58.79
CA MET A 379 -32.88 16.92 -58.02
C MET A 379 -32.45 17.87 -56.89
N ALA A 380 -32.33 19.16 -57.16
CA ALA A 380 -32.03 20.19 -56.17
C ALA A 380 -33.16 20.30 -55.13
N THR A 381 -34.42 20.17 -55.53
CA THR A 381 -35.58 20.19 -54.62
C THR A 381 -35.62 18.93 -53.75
N VAL A 382 -35.32 17.75 -54.30
CA VAL A 382 -35.20 16.50 -53.55
C VAL A 382 -34.03 16.56 -52.58
N LEU A 383 -32.88 17.09 -52.99
CA LEU A 383 -31.73 17.33 -52.10
C LEU A 383 -32.04 18.37 -51.02
N TYR A 384 -32.81 19.42 -51.36
CA TYR A 384 -33.25 20.44 -50.42
C TYR A 384 -34.23 19.88 -49.38
N MET A 385 -35.20 19.06 -49.82
CA MET A 385 -36.16 18.37 -48.95
C MET A 385 -35.45 17.34 -48.05
N ARG A 386 -34.44 16.63 -48.57
CA ARG A 386 -33.66 15.63 -47.81
C ARG A 386 -32.84 16.26 -46.66
N GLY A 387 -32.49 17.54 -46.76
CA GLY A 387 -31.84 18.30 -45.67
C GLY A 387 -32.81 19.16 -44.84
N ALA A 388 -34.12 19.05 -45.00
CA ALA A 388 -35.10 19.89 -44.30
C ALA A 388 -35.15 19.57 -42.80
N SER A 389 -35.21 18.30 -42.41
CA SER A 389 -35.24 17.85 -41.02
C SER A 389 -33.98 18.27 -40.24
N GLN A 390 -32.79 18.10 -40.84
CA GLN A 390 -31.52 18.56 -40.24
C GLN A 390 -31.49 20.07 -40.02
N ARG A 391 -32.12 20.86 -40.90
CA ARG A 391 -32.20 22.32 -40.76
C ARG A 391 -33.19 22.73 -39.68
N GLU A 392 -34.34 22.09 -39.63
CA GLU A 392 -35.36 22.28 -38.59
C GLU A 392 -34.78 21.95 -37.20
N LEU A 393 -34.08 20.82 -37.07
CA LEU A 393 -33.35 20.45 -35.85
C LEU A 393 -32.29 21.48 -35.45
N LYS A 394 -31.46 21.93 -36.39
CA LYS A 394 -30.46 22.98 -36.12
C LYS A 394 -31.11 24.29 -35.70
N GLN A 395 -32.28 24.62 -36.26
CA GLN A 395 -33.03 25.82 -35.93
C GLN A 395 -33.65 25.73 -34.54
N LEU A 396 -34.26 24.61 -34.17
CA LEU A 396 -34.82 24.37 -32.83
C LEU A 396 -33.72 24.37 -31.74
N LEU A 397 -32.56 23.76 -32.03
CA LEU A 397 -31.40 23.82 -31.14
C LEU A 397 -30.80 25.22 -31.00
N ALA A 398 -30.97 26.08 -32.02
CA ALA A 398 -30.53 27.47 -31.99
C ALA A 398 -31.54 28.40 -31.31
N SER A 399 -32.84 28.07 -31.33
CA SER A 399 -33.89 28.81 -30.59
C SER A 399 -33.93 28.44 -29.10
N GLY A 400 -33.28 27.34 -28.70
CA GLY A 400 -33.26 26.85 -27.32
C GLY A 400 -34.46 25.96 -26.97
N ASP A 401 -35.26 25.55 -27.96
CA ASP A 401 -36.41 24.66 -27.77
C ASP A 401 -35.97 23.18 -27.75
N ASP A 402 -35.10 22.84 -26.80
CA ASP A 402 -34.39 21.55 -26.76
C ASP A 402 -35.34 20.34 -26.60
N GLU A 403 -36.48 20.49 -25.91
CA GLU A 403 -37.52 19.46 -25.79
C GLU A 403 -38.19 19.15 -27.14
N GLN A 404 -38.53 20.19 -27.91
CA GLN A 404 -39.12 20.00 -29.23
C GLN A 404 -38.09 19.45 -30.21
N ALA A 405 -36.84 19.92 -30.14
CA ALA A 405 -35.73 19.38 -30.91
C ALA A 405 -35.56 17.88 -30.66
N LEU A 406 -35.61 17.43 -29.40
CA LEU A 406 -35.49 16.02 -29.03
C LEU A 406 -36.65 15.17 -29.58
N VAL A 407 -37.90 15.66 -29.47
CA VAL A 407 -39.08 14.97 -30.00
C VAL A 407 -38.97 14.80 -31.53
N VAL A 408 -38.60 15.86 -32.24
CA VAL A 408 -38.42 15.84 -33.71
C VAL A 408 -37.28 14.91 -34.12
N ALA A 409 -36.15 14.92 -33.39
CA ALA A 409 -35.01 14.04 -33.65
C ALA A 409 -35.39 12.56 -33.50
N ASN A 410 -36.07 12.20 -32.39
CA ASN A 410 -36.45 10.83 -32.11
C ASN A 410 -37.50 10.31 -33.11
N ALA A 411 -38.47 11.15 -33.49
CA ALA A 411 -39.45 10.79 -34.51
C ALA A 411 -38.80 10.53 -35.89
N TYR A 412 -37.77 11.30 -36.24
CA TYR A 412 -36.99 11.09 -37.47
C TYR A 412 -36.15 9.80 -37.40
N LEU A 413 -35.42 9.59 -36.30
CA LEU A 413 -34.56 8.41 -36.11
C LEU A 413 -35.36 7.10 -36.04
N ALA A 414 -36.62 7.13 -35.61
CA ALA A 414 -37.51 5.97 -35.66
C ALA A 414 -37.71 5.42 -37.09
N HIS A 415 -37.62 6.29 -38.10
CA HIS A 415 -37.76 5.92 -39.51
C HIS A 415 -36.40 5.84 -40.23
N HIS A 416 -35.36 6.49 -39.69
CA HIS A 416 -34.02 6.59 -40.27
C HIS A 416 -32.92 6.34 -39.21
N PRO A 417 -32.76 5.11 -38.72
CA PRO A 417 -31.91 4.82 -37.56
C PRO A 417 -30.41 4.95 -37.84
N THR A 418 -29.96 4.93 -39.11
CA THR A 418 -28.54 4.98 -39.50
C THR A 418 -28.08 6.36 -39.97
N ASP A 419 -28.84 7.43 -39.70
CA ASP A 419 -28.46 8.80 -40.08
C ASP A 419 -27.56 9.43 -38.99
N ASP A 420 -26.25 9.25 -39.13
CA ASP A 420 -25.23 9.69 -38.16
C ASP A 420 -25.32 11.19 -37.81
N ALA A 421 -25.70 12.02 -38.77
CA ALA A 421 -25.82 13.46 -38.57
C ALA A 421 -27.03 13.80 -37.70
N VAL A 422 -28.16 13.10 -37.86
CA VAL A 422 -29.33 13.27 -36.99
C VAL A 422 -29.14 12.58 -35.64
N GLN A 423 -28.44 11.44 -35.58
CA GLN A 423 -28.03 10.84 -34.30
C GLN A 423 -27.24 11.84 -33.44
N THR A 424 -26.25 12.51 -34.04
CA THR A 424 -25.45 13.53 -33.33
C THR A 424 -26.32 14.69 -32.84
N LEU A 425 -27.22 15.22 -33.68
CA LEU A 425 -28.12 16.31 -33.29
C LEU A 425 -29.12 15.89 -32.20
N ALA A 426 -29.61 14.64 -32.25
CA ALA A 426 -30.46 14.06 -31.22
C ALA A 426 -29.72 13.92 -29.89
N SER A 427 -28.43 13.53 -29.90
CA SER A 427 -27.58 13.51 -28.71
C SER A 427 -27.44 14.91 -28.10
N VAL A 428 -27.21 15.95 -28.92
CA VAL A 428 -27.16 17.35 -28.42
C VAL A 428 -28.48 17.76 -27.79
N ALA A 429 -29.61 17.50 -28.47
CA ALA A 429 -30.94 17.84 -27.97
C ALA A 429 -31.26 17.14 -26.64
N LEU A 430 -30.94 15.85 -26.54
CA LEU A 430 -31.13 15.07 -25.31
C LEU A 430 -30.31 15.65 -24.14
N MET A 431 -29.03 15.92 -24.38
CA MET A 431 -28.14 16.46 -23.34
C MET A 431 -28.64 17.81 -22.85
N LYS A 432 -28.96 18.74 -23.77
CA LYS A 432 -29.48 20.06 -23.39
C LYS A 432 -30.83 20.02 -22.67
N ALA A 433 -31.75 19.15 -23.08
CA ALA A 433 -33.06 19.03 -22.45
C ALA A 433 -33.02 18.37 -21.06
N ARG A 434 -32.15 17.36 -20.85
CA ARG A 434 -32.22 16.50 -19.66
C ARG A 434 -31.11 16.74 -18.63
N VAL A 435 -29.89 17.10 -19.04
CA VAL A 435 -28.75 17.27 -18.13
C VAL A 435 -28.98 18.38 -17.09
N PRO A 436 -29.60 19.54 -17.40
CA PRO A 436 -29.84 20.58 -16.39
C PRO A 436 -30.66 20.08 -15.19
N GLY A 437 -31.75 19.34 -15.43
CA GLY A 437 -32.58 18.79 -14.34
C GLY A 437 -31.85 17.71 -13.53
N TRP A 438 -30.95 16.96 -14.17
CA TRP A 438 -30.07 16.00 -13.50
C TRP A 438 -29.01 16.71 -12.64
N LEU A 439 -28.43 17.81 -13.13
CA LEU A 439 -27.49 18.65 -12.37
C LEU A 439 -28.13 19.25 -11.13
N ASP A 440 -29.39 19.70 -11.23
CA ASP A 440 -30.12 20.23 -10.07
C ASP A 440 -30.35 19.14 -9.01
N ALA A 441 -30.67 17.91 -9.44
CA ALA A 441 -30.80 16.77 -8.52
C ALA A 441 -29.47 16.43 -7.83
N LEU A 442 -28.35 16.45 -8.55
CA LEU A 442 -27.02 16.23 -7.98
C LEU A 442 -26.64 17.31 -6.96
N ARG A 443 -26.80 18.59 -7.32
CA ARG A 443 -26.50 19.72 -6.42
C ARG A 443 -27.35 19.68 -5.13
N ALA A 444 -28.58 19.18 -5.22
CA ALA A 444 -29.47 19.00 -4.09
C ALA A 444 -29.18 17.72 -3.26
N GLY A 445 -28.18 16.91 -3.62
CA GLY A 445 -27.89 15.62 -2.97
C GLY A 445 -28.99 14.56 -3.18
N GLN A 446 -29.89 14.75 -4.15
CA GLN A 446 -31.00 13.85 -4.45
C GLN A 446 -30.56 12.72 -5.40
N PHE A 447 -29.62 11.89 -4.98
CA PHE A 447 -28.98 10.88 -5.84
C PHE A 447 -29.95 9.84 -6.41
N ASP A 448 -31.00 9.46 -5.68
CA ASP A 448 -32.02 8.53 -6.20
C ASP A 448 -32.86 9.18 -7.31
N ARG A 449 -33.12 10.50 -7.22
CA ARG A 449 -33.78 11.26 -8.29
C ARG A 449 -32.86 11.41 -9.50
N ALA A 450 -31.57 11.69 -9.28
CA ALA A 450 -30.58 11.76 -10.34
C ALA A 450 -30.50 10.43 -11.11
N ALA A 451 -30.47 9.29 -10.41
CA ALA A 451 -30.51 7.96 -11.01
C ALA A 451 -31.80 7.70 -11.81
N ALA A 452 -32.95 8.13 -11.30
CA ALA A 452 -34.23 8.02 -12.02
C ALA A 452 -34.23 8.84 -13.34
N LEU A 453 -33.61 10.03 -13.33
CA LEU A 453 -33.47 10.87 -14.53
C LEU A 453 -32.56 10.22 -15.58
N ILE A 454 -31.46 9.57 -15.18
CA ILE A 454 -30.64 8.74 -16.07
C ILE A 454 -31.46 7.62 -16.70
N GLY A 455 -32.28 6.91 -15.91
CA GLY A 455 -33.20 5.89 -16.43
C GLY A 455 -34.18 6.44 -17.47
N GLY A 456 -34.71 7.65 -17.23
CA GLY A 456 -35.55 8.37 -18.20
C GLY A 456 -34.82 8.73 -19.48
N MET A 457 -33.55 9.18 -19.39
CA MET A 457 -32.71 9.45 -20.57
C MET A 457 -32.53 8.18 -21.41
N LYS A 458 -32.17 7.05 -20.79
CA LYS A 458 -32.01 5.74 -21.47
C LYS A 458 -33.29 5.29 -22.19
N ALA A 459 -34.46 5.51 -21.57
CA ALA A 459 -35.73 5.19 -22.19
C ALA A 459 -36.05 6.11 -23.39
N SER A 460 -35.72 7.41 -23.28
CA SER A 460 -35.98 8.41 -24.33
C SER A 460 -34.98 8.40 -25.49
N SER A 461 -33.87 7.64 -25.38
CA SER A 461 -32.81 7.57 -26.40
C SER A 461 -32.77 6.22 -27.14
N ALA A 462 -33.78 5.38 -26.95
CA ALA A 462 -33.88 4.06 -27.56
C ALA A 462 -33.74 4.14 -29.10
N GLY A 463 -32.66 3.57 -29.64
CA GLY A 463 -32.35 3.58 -31.08
C GLY A 463 -31.23 4.55 -31.49
N ASN A 464 -30.75 5.44 -30.61
CA ASN A 464 -29.60 6.30 -30.86
C ASN A 464 -28.34 5.74 -30.18
N THR A 465 -27.45 5.12 -30.98
CA THR A 465 -26.19 4.53 -30.50
C THR A 465 -25.20 5.56 -29.97
N ASP A 466 -25.32 6.83 -30.37
CA ASP A 466 -24.41 7.92 -29.97
C ASP A 466 -24.72 8.48 -28.56
N THR A 467 -25.89 8.15 -27.99
CA THR A 467 -26.31 8.63 -26.65
C THR A 467 -25.86 7.74 -25.50
N ALA A 468 -25.70 6.44 -25.72
CA ALA A 468 -25.39 5.49 -24.65
C ALA A 468 -24.08 5.85 -23.89
N PRO A 469 -22.96 6.15 -24.56
CA PRO A 469 -21.72 6.54 -23.87
C PRO A 469 -21.92 7.79 -23.01
N LEU A 470 -22.64 8.79 -23.53
CA LEU A 470 -22.89 10.05 -22.80
C LEU A 470 -23.71 9.80 -21.52
N ILE A 471 -24.73 8.95 -21.60
CA ILE A 471 -25.60 8.65 -20.45
C ILE A 471 -24.85 7.79 -19.42
N ASP A 472 -24.02 6.86 -19.87
CA ASP A 472 -23.22 6.02 -18.98
C ASP A 472 -22.16 6.84 -18.22
N GLU A 473 -21.52 7.82 -18.86
CA GLU A 473 -20.63 8.77 -18.16
C GLU A 473 -21.37 9.61 -17.12
N LEU A 474 -22.57 10.10 -17.43
CA LEU A 474 -23.39 10.83 -16.47
C LEU A 474 -23.77 9.94 -15.29
N GLN A 475 -24.09 8.67 -15.54
CA GLN A 475 -24.37 7.72 -14.47
C GLN A 475 -23.13 7.52 -13.58
N TRP A 476 -21.96 7.32 -14.17
CA TRP A 476 -20.72 7.15 -13.42
C TRP A 476 -20.37 8.38 -12.58
N VAL A 477 -20.50 9.60 -13.15
CA VAL A 477 -20.33 10.86 -12.38
C VAL A 477 -21.32 10.90 -11.21
N GLY A 478 -22.58 10.52 -11.42
CA GLY A 478 -23.58 10.49 -10.34
C GLY A 478 -23.24 9.50 -9.23
N ASP A 479 -22.73 8.31 -9.57
CA ASP A 479 -22.30 7.30 -8.61
C ASP A 479 -21.05 7.74 -7.82
N LEU A 480 -20.09 8.40 -8.49
CA LEU A 480 -18.91 8.98 -7.88
C LEU A 480 -19.26 10.10 -6.88
N GLU A 481 -20.14 11.02 -7.27
CA GLU A 481 -20.62 12.10 -6.39
C GLU A 481 -21.45 11.56 -5.22
N ARG A 482 -22.24 10.49 -5.43
CA ARG A 482 -22.96 9.80 -4.34
C ARG A 482 -21.98 9.20 -3.33
N PHE A 483 -20.89 8.61 -3.80
CA PHE A 483 -19.84 8.09 -2.93
C PHE A 483 -19.18 9.25 -2.15
N ALA A 484 -18.67 10.28 -2.84
CA ALA A 484 -18.01 11.42 -2.21
C ALA A 484 -18.90 12.18 -1.20
N SER A 485 -20.20 12.29 -1.46
CA SER A 485 -21.17 12.99 -0.60
C SER A 485 -21.53 12.22 0.69
N ARG A 486 -21.62 10.88 0.63
CA ARG A 486 -21.81 10.03 1.82
C ARG A 486 -20.65 10.21 2.80
N HIS A 487 -19.46 10.38 2.24
CA HIS A 487 -18.24 10.59 2.98
C HIS A 487 -18.15 12.02 3.56
N THR A 488 -18.57 13.06 2.84
CA THR A 488 -18.59 14.44 3.39
C THR A 488 -19.70 14.69 4.42
N THR A 489 -20.86 14.03 4.32
CA THR A 489 -21.98 14.20 5.28
C THR A 489 -21.82 13.41 6.58
N ALA A 490 -21.08 12.30 6.57
CA ALA A 490 -20.73 11.57 7.80
C ALA A 490 -19.84 12.41 8.75
N ALA A 491 -18.99 13.28 8.21
CA ALA A 491 -18.19 14.24 8.99
C ALA A 491 -19.04 15.35 9.64
N ALA A 492 -20.27 15.58 9.15
CA ALA A 492 -21.19 16.57 9.72
C ALA A 492 -22.11 16.01 10.83
N ALA A 493 -22.20 14.68 10.97
CA ALA A 493 -23.14 14.01 11.88
C ALA A 493 -22.50 13.43 13.16
N GLY A 494 -21.18 13.53 13.34
CA GLY A 494 -20.47 13.05 14.53
C GLY A 494 -19.38 14.02 14.96
N ASP A 495 -19.46 14.44 16.23
CA ASP A 495 -18.52 15.27 17.01
C ASP A 495 -17.66 16.28 16.24
N ALA A 496 -17.98 17.56 16.47
CA ALA A 496 -17.35 18.76 15.90
C ALA A 496 -15.87 18.98 16.33
N GLN A 497 -15.11 17.92 16.66
CA GLN A 497 -13.71 18.00 17.06
C GLN A 497 -12.73 17.59 15.95
N SER A 498 -13.18 16.98 14.85
CA SER A 498 -12.31 16.63 13.71
C SER A 498 -12.84 17.22 12.41
N GLY A 499 -12.28 18.35 11.99
CA GLY A 499 -12.44 18.88 10.63
C GLY A 499 -11.67 18.07 9.58
N GLY A 500 -11.71 16.74 9.68
CA GLY A 500 -10.97 15.79 8.85
C GLY A 500 -11.85 15.16 7.76
N ASP A 501 -11.19 14.70 6.70
CA ASP A 501 -11.83 13.92 5.64
C ASP A 501 -12.57 12.69 6.18
N ALA A 502 -13.62 12.30 5.46
CA ALA A 502 -14.48 11.18 5.78
C ALA A 502 -13.76 9.86 6.10
N PRO A 503 -14.33 9.03 7.00
CA PRO A 503 -13.82 7.69 7.23
C PRO A 503 -14.05 6.77 6.03
N ILE A 504 -13.11 5.86 5.78
CA ILE A 504 -13.18 4.72 4.85
C ILE A 504 -13.59 3.49 5.65
N GLN A 505 -14.71 2.88 5.32
CA GLN A 505 -15.24 1.72 6.05
C GLN A 505 -14.64 0.42 5.51
N ILE A 506 -13.85 -0.27 6.35
CA ILE A 506 -13.31 -1.60 6.02
C ILE A 506 -14.44 -2.61 5.75
N TYR A 507 -14.28 -3.41 4.70
CA TYR A 507 -15.21 -4.38 4.14
C TYR A 507 -16.53 -3.82 3.58
N GLY A 508 -16.66 -2.50 3.47
CA GLY A 508 -17.85 -1.83 2.96
C GLY A 508 -17.62 -1.03 1.68
N ASP A 509 -16.45 -0.42 1.56
CA ASP A 509 -16.17 0.60 0.54
C ASP A 509 -15.21 0.12 -0.56
N GLU A 510 -14.34 -0.86 -0.29
CA GLU A 510 -13.27 -1.32 -1.21
C GLU A 510 -13.84 -1.76 -2.57
N ALA A 511 -14.90 -2.58 -2.56
CA ALA A 511 -15.53 -3.04 -3.79
C ALA A 511 -16.20 -1.92 -4.60
N ARG A 512 -16.63 -0.83 -3.93
CA ARG A 512 -17.21 0.34 -4.60
C ARG A 512 -16.13 1.23 -5.18
N ILE A 513 -15.07 1.49 -4.41
CA ILE A 513 -13.87 2.21 -4.83
C ILE A 513 -13.30 1.54 -6.08
N ASN A 514 -13.03 0.24 -6.02
CA ASN A 514 -12.46 -0.52 -7.13
C ASN A 514 -13.35 -0.47 -8.39
N ARG A 515 -14.68 -0.56 -8.23
CA ARG A 515 -15.61 -0.49 -9.38
C ARG A 515 -15.60 0.89 -10.04
N LEU A 516 -15.60 1.96 -9.25
CA LEU A 516 -15.57 3.33 -9.77
C LEU A 516 -14.25 3.65 -10.47
N LEU A 517 -13.13 3.19 -9.91
CA LEU A 517 -11.80 3.35 -10.49
C LEU A 517 -11.63 2.50 -11.74
N GLN A 518 -12.01 1.23 -11.70
CA GLN A 518 -11.91 0.32 -12.85
C GLN A 518 -12.65 0.87 -14.06
N HIS A 519 -13.86 1.41 -13.88
CA HIS A 519 -14.59 2.06 -14.98
C HIS A 519 -13.74 3.15 -15.65
N TRP A 520 -13.09 4.01 -14.88
CA TRP A 520 -12.23 5.06 -15.42
C TRP A 520 -10.94 4.52 -16.05
N ASP A 521 -10.29 3.56 -15.39
CA ASP A 521 -9.00 3.01 -15.78
C ASP A 521 -9.07 2.11 -17.03
N ASP A 522 -10.25 1.58 -17.35
CA ASP A 522 -10.49 0.75 -18.55
C ASP A 522 -10.22 1.54 -19.85
N ASP A 523 -10.69 2.79 -19.98
CA ASP A 523 -10.35 3.68 -21.10
C ASP A 523 -10.38 5.20 -20.75
N PRO A 524 -9.39 5.72 -19.99
CA PRO A 524 -9.42 7.09 -19.48
C PRO A 524 -9.57 8.15 -20.58
N LYS A 525 -8.99 7.90 -21.76
CA LYS A 525 -9.04 8.85 -22.89
C LYS A 525 -10.43 8.90 -23.51
N SER A 526 -11.12 7.76 -23.61
CA SER A 526 -12.48 7.72 -24.14
C SER A 526 -13.48 8.34 -23.18
N HIS A 527 -13.38 8.02 -21.88
CA HIS A 527 -14.23 8.62 -20.83
C HIS A 527 -14.06 10.15 -20.80
N GLN A 528 -12.82 10.64 -20.79
CA GLN A 528 -12.52 12.08 -20.83
C GLN A 528 -13.10 12.77 -22.07
N ARG A 529 -12.92 12.20 -23.27
CA ARG A 529 -13.50 12.77 -24.51
C ARG A 529 -15.02 12.83 -24.45
N THR A 530 -15.65 11.82 -23.85
CA THR A 530 -17.12 11.75 -23.72
C THR A 530 -17.63 12.81 -22.75
N LEU A 531 -16.95 13.00 -21.61
CA LEU A 531 -17.26 14.07 -20.65
C LEU A 531 -17.02 15.47 -21.23
N ASP A 532 -15.91 15.69 -21.95
CA ASP A 532 -15.64 16.95 -22.66
C ASP A 532 -16.72 17.25 -23.71
N ARG A 533 -17.22 16.21 -24.38
CA ARG A 533 -18.32 16.31 -25.34
C ARG A 533 -19.63 16.72 -24.65
N ILE A 534 -19.96 16.14 -23.50
CA ILE A 534 -21.12 16.57 -22.69
C ILE A 534 -20.97 18.04 -22.27
N ALA A 535 -19.79 18.44 -21.79
CA ALA A 535 -19.51 19.83 -21.39
C ALA A 535 -19.61 20.80 -22.57
N SER A 536 -19.26 20.37 -23.78
CA SER A 536 -19.42 21.17 -25.00
C SER A 536 -20.90 21.38 -25.38
N TYR A 537 -21.76 20.40 -25.09
CA TYR A 537 -23.20 20.47 -25.36
C TYR A 537 -23.94 21.28 -24.29
N VAL A 538 -23.53 21.12 -23.02
CA VAL A 538 -24.14 21.73 -21.85
C VAL A 538 -23.03 22.37 -21.00
N PRO A 539 -22.70 23.66 -21.22
CA PRO A 539 -21.61 24.33 -20.51
C PRO A 539 -21.75 24.32 -18.98
N GLN A 540 -22.98 24.23 -18.46
CA GLN A 540 -23.27 24.12 -17.02
C GLN A 540 -22.73 22.83 -16.37
N PHE A 541 -22.38 21.82 -17.17
CA PHE A 541 -21.77 20.57 -16.72
C PHE A 541 -20.26 20.70 -16.42
N ALA A 542 -19.60 21.78 -16.87
CA ALA A 542 -18.16 21.95 -16.70
C ALA A 542 -17.72 21.95 -15.22
N ASP A 543 -18.47 22.62 -14.32
CA ASP A 543 -18.11 22.67 -12.90
C ASP A 543 -18.30 21.31 -12.21
N PRO A 544 -19.46 20.61 -12.36
CA PRO A 544 -19.65 19.24 -11.88
C PRO A 544 -18.61 18.25 -12.42
N TYR A 545 -18.27 18.34 -13.71
CA TYR A 545 -17.23 17.51 -14.30
C TYR A 545 -15.86 17.73 -13.65
N ALA A 546 -15.45 18.99 -13.48
CA ALA A 546 -14.19 19.29 -12.80
C ALA A 546 -14.19 18.87 -11.31
N LEU A 547 -15.37 18.82 -10.68
CA LEU A 547 -15.52 18.32 -9.31
C LEU A 547 -15.36 16.80 -9.28
N ALA A 548 -16.02 16.09 -10.20
CA ALA A 548 -15.92 14.65 -10.37
C ALA A 548 -14.46 14.22 -10.59
N LEU A 549 -13.70 14.92 -11.45
CA LEU A 549 -12.26 14.64 -11.62
C LEU A 549 -11.43 14.87 -10.35
N SER A 550 -11.87 15.77 -9.46
CA SER A 550 -11.22 15.99 -8.16
C SER A 550 -11.55 14.87 -7.18
N HIS A 551 -12.80 14.42 -7.15
CA HIS A 551 -13.21 13.25 -6.37
C HIS A 551 -12.57 11.96 -6.88
N LEU A 552 -12.40 11.78 -8.18
CA LEU A 552 -11.68 10.67 -8.79
C LEU A 552 -10.22 10.63 -8.31
N ARG A 553 -9.50 11.75 -8.37
CA ARG A 553 -8.10 11.82 -7.87
C ARG A 553 -8.00 11.49 -6.39
N LYS A 554 -8.96 11.97 -5.59
CA LYS A 554 -9.05 11.61 -4.17
C LYS A 554 -9.33 10.12 -3.98
N LEU A 555 -10.21 9.54 -4.79
CA LEU A 555 -10.52 8.12 -4.77
C LEU A 555 -9.30 7.26 -5.13
N GLN A 556 -8.52 7.67 -6.13
CA GLN A 556 -7.25 7.01 -6.51
C GLN A 556 -6.22 7.09 -5.36
N SER A 557 -6.13 8.24 -4.69
CA SER A 557 -5.32 8.37 -3.47
C SER A 557 -5.81 7.43 -2.36
N ASP A 558 -7.12 7.40 -2.11
CA ASP A 558 -7.71 6.56 -1.06
C ASP A 558 -7.53 5.06 -1.36
N ASP A 559 -7.56 4.63 -2.62
CA ASP A 559 -7.23 3.27 -3.05
C ASP A 559 -5.77 2.89 -2.74
N SER A 560 -4.82 3.74 -3.18
CA SER A 560 -3.40 3.50 -2.96
C SER A 560 -2.99 3.45 -1.48
N VAL A 561 -3.70 4.19 -0.61
CA VAL A 561 -3.40 4.30 0.81
C VAL A 561 -4.21 3.29 1.61
N TYR A 562 -5.55 3.35 1.54
CA TYR A 562 -6.43 2.59 2.42
C TYR A 562 -6.78 1.22 1.88
N VAL A 563 -7.17 1.07 0.61
CA VAL A 563 -7.51 -0.25 0.05
C VAL A 563 -6.28 -1.16 0.07
N THR A 564 -5.13 -0.64 -0.36
CA THR A 564 -3.85 -1.36 -0.28
C THR A 564 -3.45 -1.70 1.17
N ALA A 565 -3.70 -0.81 2.14
CA ALA A 565 -3.45 -1.11 3.55
C ALA A 565 -4.38 -2.20 4.09
N ILE A 566 -5.67 -2.18 3.71
CA ILE A 566 -6.65 -3.21 4.08
C ILE A 566 -6.22 -4.58 3.53
N ASP A 567 -5.73 -4.66 2.30
CA ASP A 567 -5.24 -5.91 1.71
C ASP A 567 -4.03 -6.48 2.47
N ARG A 568 -3.10 -5.61 2.87
CA ARG A 568 -1.94 -5.99 3.72
C ARG A 568 -2.39 -6.44 5.11
N LEU A 569 -3.38 -5.76 5.69
CA LEU A 569 -3.97 -6.13 6.97
C LEU A 569 -4.62 -7.51 6.88
N ASN A 570 -5.44 -7.76 5.85
CA ASN A 570 -6.09 -9.05 5.61
C ASN A 570 -5.08 -10.19 5.45
N THR A 571 -3.98 -9.93 4.72
CA THR A 571 -2.89 -10.89 4.56
C THR A 571 -2.22 -11.21 5.90
N THR A 572 -1.97 -10.18 6.72
CA THR A 572 -1.38 -10.33 8.06
C THR A 572 -2.30 -11.11 8.98
N ILE A 573 -3.60 -10.77 9.02
CA ILE A 573 -4.62 -11.50 9.78
C ILE A 573 -4.62 -12.97 9.36
N GLY A 574 -4.78 -13.26 8.07
CA GLY A 574 -4.79 -14.65 7.57
C GLY A 574 -3.53 -15.43 7.98
N THR A 575 -2.36 -14.80 7.89
CA THR A 575 -1.08 -15.42 8.27
C THR A 575 -1.02 -15.79 9.75
N GLU A 576 -1.36 -14.86 10.64
CA GLU A 576 -1.29 -15.09 12.08
C GLU A 576 -2.38 -16.05 12.57
N LEU A 577 -3.57 -16.02 11.95
CA LEU A 577 -4.64 -16.97 12.25
C LEU A 577 -4.26 -18.41 11.83
N VAL A 578 -3.61 -18.60 10.68
CA VAL A 578 -3.13 -19.93 10.25
C VAL A 578 -2.00 -20.45 11.15
N ARG A 579 -1.22 -19.56 11.75
CA ARG A 579 -0.14 -19.89 12.69
C ARG A 579 -0.61 -20.18 14.12
N ASP A 580 -1.92 -20.13 14.39
CA ASP A 580 -2.49 -20.20 15.73
C ASP A 580 -1.90 -19.13 16.67
N LYS A 581 -1.57 -17.92 16.15
CA LYS A 581 -1.02 -16.78 16.92
C LYS A 581 -1.90 -15.52 16.87
N PRO A 582 -3.20 -15.61 17.22
CA PRO A 582 -4.12 -14.48 17.11
C PRO A 582 -3.75 -13.30 18.02
N ASP A 583 -3.10 -13.52 19.18
CA ASP A 583 -2.79 -12.46 20.15
C ASP A 583 -1.93 -11.33 19.56
N ALA A 584 -1.06 -11.65 18.61
CA ALA A 584 -0.21 -10.68 17.91
C ALA A 584 -1.03 -9.63 17.14
N LEU A 585 -2.25 -9.96 16.71
CA LEU A 585 -3.11 -9.08 15.93
C LEU A 585 -3.64 -7.89 16.74
N THR A 586 -3.69 -7.98 18.07
CA THR A 586 -4.09 -6.85 18.92
C THR A 586 -3.21 -5.62 18.68
N ALA A 587 -1.89 -5.81 18.75
CA ALA A 587 -0.92 -4.74 18.51
C ALA A 587 -0.95 -4.24 17.06
N VAL A 588 -1.18 -5.15 16.10
CA VAL A 588 -1.31 -4.79 14.68
C VAL A 588 -2.52 -3.88 14.46
N PHE A 589 -3.66 -4.18 15.05
CA PHE A 589 -4.88 -3.36 14.90
C PHE A 589 -4.70 -1.96 15.51
N ASP A 590 -3.98 -1.85 16.61
CA ASP A 590 -3.71 -0.56 17.26
C ASP A 590 -2.71 0.27 16.45
N ASP A 591 -1.66 -0.35 15.91
CA ASP A 591 -0.72 0.31 14.98
C ASP A 591 -1.44 0.79 13.71
N TYR A 592 -2.34 -0.02 13.14
CA TYR A 592 -3.13 0.37 11.97
C TYR A 592 -4.11 1.52 12.29
N ALA A 593 -4.76 1.51 13.45
CA ALA A 593 -5.65 2.60 13.88
C ALA A 593 -4.89 3.93 13.99
N GLN A 594 -3.63 3.90 14.42
CA GLN A 594 -2.78 5.09 14.53
C GLN A 594 -2.26 5.56 13.16
N ARG A 595 -1.79 4.64 12.31
CA ARG A 595 -1.24 4.97 10.98
C ARG A 595 -2.31 5.41 9.98
N TYR A 596 -3.53 4.89 10.11
CA TYR A 596 -4.63 5.12 9.18
C TYR A 596 -5.85 5.69 9.93
N PRO A 597 -5.82 6.94 10.37
CA PRO A 597 -6.86 7.52 11.24
C PRO A 597 -8.25 7.64 10.57
N ARG A 598 -8.32 7.63 9.24
CA ARG A 598 -9.60 7.58 8.50
C ARG A 598 -10.13 6.16 8.33
N LEU A 599 -9.39 5.11 8.69
CA LEU A 599 -9.85 3.73 8.55
C LEU A 599 -10.84 3.39 9.67
N ALA A 600 -12.11 3.21 9.31
CA ALA A 600 -13.18 2.84 10.23
C ALA A 600 -13.51 1.34 10.15
N GLY A 601 -14.13 0.81 11.20
CA GLY A 601 -14.60 -0.58 11.29
C GLY A 601 -13.63 -1.58 11.92
N LEU A 602 -12.47 -1.13 12.43
CA LEU A 602 -11.53 -1.98 13.16
C LEU A 602 -12.13 -2.61 14.43
N ASP A 603 -13.17 -2.01 15.03
CA ASP A 603 -13.83 -2.57 16.21
C ASP A 603 -14.53 -3.90 15.94
N GLY A 604 -15.04 -4.10 14.71
CA GLY A 604 -15.57 -5.38 14.26
C GLY A 604 -14.48 -6.47 14.26
N LEU A 605 -13.28 -6.13 13.77
CA LEU A 605 -12.13 -7.03 13.81
C LEU A 605 -11.68 -7.34 15.23
N ARG A 606 -11.68 -6.35 16.14
CA ARG A 606 -11.35 -6.57 17.57
C ARG A 606 -12.38 -7.46 18.27
N ALA A 607 -13.66 -7.35 17.90
CA ALA A 607 -14.72 -8.20 18.44
C ALA A 607 -14.60 -9.65 17.94
N ASP A 608 -14.34 -9.82 16.64
CA ASP A 608 -14.11 -11.14 16.04
C ASP A 608 -12.83 -11.79 16.57
N LEU A 609 -11.75 -11.02 16.76
CA LEU A 609 -10.50 -11.51 17.34
C LEU A 609 -10.69 -12.12 18.73
N ARG A 610 -11.45 -11.43 19.60
CA ARG A 610 -11.76 -11.93 20.95
C ARG A 610 -12.51 -13.27 20.90
N GLN A 611 -13.56 -13.35 20.08
CA GLN A 611 -14.30 -14.61 19.87
C GLN A 611 -13.40 -15.72 19.32
N TYR A 612 -12.48 -15.38 18.40
CA TYR A 612 -11.56 -16.36 17.81
C TYR A 612 -10.54 -16.88 18.82
N ILE A 613 -9.98 -16.02 19.68
CA ILE A 613 -9.06 -16.42 20.75
C ILE A 613 -9.77 -17.39 21.70
N ASP A 614 -11.00 -17.08 22.11
CA ASP A 614 -11.79 -17.96 22.98
C ASP A 614 -12.03 -19.33 22.34
N LEU A 615 -12.38 -19.36 21.05
CA LEU A 615 -12.56 -20.59 20.27
C LEU A 615 -11.27 -21.41 20.20
N LEU A 616 -10.16 -20.75 19.88
CA LEU A 616 -8.86 -21.40 19.71
C LEU A 616 -8.38 -21.98 21.04
N ASN A 617 -8.56 -21.25 22.15
CA ASN A 617 -8.23 -21.73 23.49
C ASN A 617 -9.04 -22.98 23.85
N ALA A 618 -10.35 -23.00 23.59
CA ALA A 618 -11.19 -24.18 23.84
C ALA A 618 -10.80 -25.36 22.94
N LEU A 619 -10.48 -25.09 21.67
CA LEU A 619 -10.00 -26.08 20.69
C LEU A 619 -8.68 -26.71 21.13
N LEU A 620 -7.68 -25.89 21.49
CA LEU A 620 -6.35 -26.34 21.93
C LEU A 620 -6.41 -27.06 23.27
N ALA A 621 -7.28 -26.63 24.19
CA ALA A 621 -7.51 -27.32 25.47
C ALA A 621 -8.21 -28.68 25.30
N ARG A 622 -8.66 -29.05 24.09
CA ARG A 622 -9.38 -30.29 23.79
C ARG A 622 -10.60 -30.52 24.70
N ARG A 623 -11.31 -29.45 25.07
CA ARG A 623 -12.54 -29.54 25.90
C ARG A 623 -13.77 -29.43 25.02
N LEU A 624 -14.44 -30.57 24.77
CA LEU A 624 -15.56 -30.64 23.83
C LEU A 624 -16.78 -29.81 24.27
N THR A 625 -17.30 -29.98 25.48
CA THR A 625 -18.51 -29.27 25.95
C THR A 625 -18.36 -27.74 25.89
N PRO A 626 -17.28 -27.13 26.42
CA PRO A 626 -17.09 -25.68 26.32
C PRO A 626 -16.92 -25.19 24.88
N LEU A 627 -16.22 -25.96 24.05
CA LEU A 627 -16.04 -25.64 22.63
C LEU A 627 -17.38 -25.59 21.90
N LEU A 628 -18.22 -26.61 22.08
CA LEU A 628 -19.54 -26.67 21.44
C LEU A 628 -20.46 -25.55 21.91
N ALA A 629 -20.44 -25.21 23.22
CA ALA A 629 -21.21 -24.10 23.75
C ALA A 629 -20.77 -22.76 23.12
N GLN A 630 -19.47 -22.54 22.97
CA GLN A 630 -18.90 -21.38 22.30
C GLN A 630 -19.31 -21.31 20.82
N MET A 631 -19.17 -22.42 20.08
CA MET A 631 -19.54 -22.48 18.66
C MET A 631 -21.00 -22.10 18.39
N LYS A 632 -21.92 -22.36 19.33
CA LYS A 632 -23.35 -21.98 19.19
C LYS A 632 -23.60 -20.48 19.33
N GLN A 633 -22.74 -19.76 20.06
CA GLN A 633 -22.91 -18.33 20.35
C GLN A 633 -22.11 -17.44 19.39
N MET A 634 -21.05 -17.98 18.81
CA MET A 634 -20.12 -17.23 17.96
C MET A 634 -20.73 -16.79 16.64
N ARG A 635 -20.46 -15.54 16.27
CA ARG A 635 -20.83 -14.96 14.98
C ARG A 635 -19.71 -14.04 14.52
N PHE A 636 -18.91 -14.53 13.57
CA PHE A 636 -17.90 -13.72 12.90
C PHE A 636 -18.54 -12.84 11.83
N VAL A 637 -18.30 -11.53 11.91
CA VAL A 637 -18.89 -10.54 10.99
C VAL A 637 -17.92 -10.21 9.86
N THR A 638 -16.62 -10.25 10.13
CA THR A 638 -15.58 -9.82 9.20
C THR A 638 -15.11 -10.95 8.28
N PRO A 639 -14.83 -10.66 6.99
CA PRO A 639 -14.43 -11.67 6.01
C PRO A 639 -13.25 -12.57 6.41
N PRO A 640 -12.11 -12.06 6.95
CA PRO A 640 -10.97 -12.92 7.25
C PRO A 640 -11.29 -13.95 8.35
N PHE A 641 -12.02 -13.55 9.40
CA PHE A 641 -12.42 -14.46 10.47
C PHE A 641 -13.50 -15.45 10.01
N GLN A 642 -14.45 -15.03 9.16
CA GLN A 642 -15.40 -15.96 8.53
C GLN A 642 -14.71 -17.02 7.66
N ALA A 643 -13.69 -16.63 6.90
CA ALA A 643 -12.92 -17.54 6.08
C ALA A 643 -12.12 -18.52 6.95
N GLN A 644 -11.44 -18.02 7.99
CA GLN A 644 -10.69 -18.86 8.92
C GLN A 644 -11.59 -19.83 9.68
N TYR A 645 -12.76 -19.38 10.14
CA TYR A 645 -13.72 -20.25 10.82
C TYR A 645 -14.19 -21.39 9.90
N ARG A 646 -14.47 -21.09 8.62
CA ARG A 646 -14.80 -22.12 7.62
C ARG A 646 -13.68 -23.14 7.44
N GLN A 647 -12.41 -22.71 7.44
CA GLN A 647 -11.26 -23.61 7.36
C GLN A 647 -11.11 -24.49 8.61
N LEU A 648 -11.29 -23.91 9.80
CA LEU A 648 -11.31 -24.66 11.06
C LEU A 648 -12.46 -25.66 11.09
N ALA A 649 -13.65 -25.27 10.64
CA ALA A 649 -14.83 -26.12 10.55
C ALA A 649 -14.61 -27.34 9.63
N ALA A 650 -13.84 -27.17 8.56
CA ALA A 650 -13.53 -28.25 7.63
C ALA A 650 -12.44 -29.22 8.12
N SER A 651 -11.62 -28.82 9.10
CA SER A 651 -10.38 -29.56 9.42
C SER A 651 -10.24 -29.96 10.90
N ARG A 652 -10.58 -29.07 11.84
CA ARG A 652 -10.26 -29.22 13.27
C ARG A 652 -11.48 -29.20 14.19
N LEU A 653 -12.55 -28.50 13.84
CA LEU A 653 -13.76 -28.43 14.67
C LEU A 653 -14.63 -29.68 14.48
N PRO A 654 -15.47 -30.02 15.47
CA PRO A 654 -16.46 -31.09 15.32
C PRO A 654 -17.43 -30.77 14.16
N PRO A 655 -17.73 -31.73 13.26
CA PRO A 655 -18.67 -31.51 12.16
C PRO A 655 -20.12 -31.40 12.68
N PRO A 656 -21.04 -30.75 11.94
CA PRO A 656 -22.39 -30.46 12.41
C PRO A 656 -23.19 -31.68 12.89
N ASP A 657 -23.01 -32.85 12.25
CA ASP A 657 -23.66 -34.09 12.67
C ASP A 657 -23.17 -34.59 14.03
N VAL A 658 -21.87 -34.45 14.32
CA VAL A 658 -21.29 -34.78 15.63
C VAL A 658 -21.83 -33.84 16.70
N ILE A 659 -21.99 -32.55 16.39
CA ILE A 659 -22.57 -31.56 17.31
C ILE A 659 -24.01 -31.95 17.65
N ARG A 660 -24.82 -32.28 16.64
CA ARG A 660 -26.22 -32.68 16.83
C ARG A 660 -26.34 -33.97 17.65
N GLN A 661 -25.55 -35.00 17.32
CA GLN A 661 -25.55 -36.26 18.07
C GLN A 661 -25.09 -36.07 19.52
N HIS A 662 -24.10 -35.20 19.75
CA HIS A 662 -23.65 -34.85 21.10
C HIS A 662 -24.75 -34.13 21.88
N ASP A 663 -25.44 -33.17 21.26
CA ASP A 663 -26.58 -32.46 21.87
C ASP A 663 -27.72 -33.42 22.24
N ASP A 664 -28.06 -34.36 21.36
CA ASP A 664 -29.07 -35.39 21.61
C ASP A 664 -28.66 -36.29 22.80
N ALA A 665 -27.38 -36.66 22.89
CA ALA A 665 -26.86 -37.45 24.01
C ALA A 665 -26.87 -36.68 25.33
N ILE A 666 -26.48 -35.40 25.33
CA ILE A 666 -26.52 -34.52 26.51
C ILE A 666 -27.97 -34.35 26.97
N ALA A 667 -28.91 -34.12 26.05
CA ALA A 667 -30.33 -33.99 26.37
C ALA A 667 -30.88 -35.27 27.00
N ALA A 668 -30.60 -36.45 26.43
CA ALA A 668 -30.99 -37.74 27.01
C ALA A 668 -30.40 -37.93 28.42
N TRP A 669 -29.12 -37.60 28.61
CA TRP A 669 -28.44 -37.66 29.91
C TRP A 669 -29.10 -36.77 30.96
N GLN A 670 -29.44 -35.53 30.59
CA GLN A 670 -30.11 -34.56 31.48
C GLN A 670 -31.56 -34.92 31.80
N HIS A 671 -32.23 -35.73 30.99
CA HIS A 671 -33.56 -36.28 31.28
C HIS A 671 -33.53 -37.58 32.09
N GLY A 672 -32.36 -38.21 32.23
CA GLY A 672 -32.19 -39.48 32.94
C GLY A 672 -32.24 -40.72 32.05
N ASP A 673 -32.32 -40.56 30.73
CA ASP A 673 -32.31 -41.65 29.75
C ASP A 673 -30.87 -42.13 29.49
N THR A 674 -30.25 -42.70 30.52
CA THR A 674 -28.80 -43.00 30.54
C THR A 674 -28.37 -43.94 29.43
N GLN A 675 -29.18 -44.96 29.10
CA GLN A 675 -28.85 -45.93 28.06
C GLN A 675 -28.84 -45.28 26.68
N GLN A 676 -29.87 -44.47 26.37
CA GLN A 676 -29.94 -43.74 25.11
C GLN A 676 -28.76 -42.76 24.96
N ALA A 677 -28.39 -42.06 26.02
CA ALA A 677 -27.24 -41.15 26.02
C ALA A 677 -25.93 -41.89 25.72
N LEU A 678 -25.69 -43.04 26.38
CA LEU A 678 -24.50 -43.86 26.17
C LEU A 678 -24.46 -44.45 24.76
N ASP A 679 -25.57 -45.01 24.29
CA ASP A 679 -25.67 -45.57 22.94
C ASP A 679 -25.41 -44.50 21.87
N THR A 680 -25.95 -43.29 22.07
CA THR A 680 -25.74 -42.15 21.17
C THR A 680 -24.27 -41.74 21.14
N LEU A 681 -23.62 -41.55 22.30
CA LEU A 681 -22.19 -41.22 22.38
C LEU A 681 -21.29 -42.31 21.76
N GLN A 682 -21.65 -43.59 21.95
CA GLN A 682 -20.92 -44.71 21.36
C GLN A 682 -21.03 -44.74 19.83
N GLN A 683 -22.18 -44.32 19.28
CA GLN A 683 -22.39 -44.22 17.83
C GLN A 683 -21.58 -43.10 17.17
N ILE A 684 -21.13 -42.09 17.92
CA ILE A 684 -20.23 -41.04 17.43
C ILE A 684 -18.79 -41.60 17.33
N ALA A 685 -18.61 -42.63 16.53
CA ALA A 685 -17.34 -43.32 16.32
C ALA A 685 -16.65 -42.78 15.06
N GLY A 686 -15.74 -41.82 15.24
CA GLY A 686 -14.88 -41.34 14.16
C GLY A 686 -14.55 -39.85 14.22
N GLY A 687 -13.47 -39.45 13.54
CA GLY A 687 -13.06 -38.05 13.41
C GLY A 687 -12.10 -37.56 14.51
N ALA A 688 -11.70 -36.29 14.40
CA ALA A 688 -10.64 -35.67 15.19
C ALA A 688 -10.92 -35.60 16.71
N TRP A 689 -12.19 -35.76 17.11
CA TRP A 689 -12.70 -35.64 18.49
C TRP A 689 -13.14 -36.96 19.12
N SER A 690 -12.90 -38.08 18.43
CA SER A 690 -13.31 -39.42 18.90
C SER A 690 -12.73 -39.80 20.26
N LYS A 691 -11.50 -39.35 20.57
CA LYS A 691 -10.85 -39.63 21.85
C LYS A 691 -11.55 -38.93 23.01
N GLU A 692 -11.91 -37.66 22.83
CA GLU A 692 -12.61 -36.86 23.83
C GLU A 692 -14.01 -37.40 24.08
N ILE A 693 -14.74 -37.76 23.02
CA ILE A 693 -16.07 -38.38 23.11
C ILE A 693 -16.00 -39.74 23.81
N ALA A 694 -14.99 -40.58 23.50
CA ALA A 694 -14.80 -41.85 24.18
C ALA A 694 -14.51 -41.69 25.68
N ALA A 695 -13.74 -40.66 26.06
CA ALA A 695 -13.48 -40.33 27.45
C ALA A 695 -14.75 -39.87 28.18
N GLU A 696 -15.57 -39.03 27.52
CA GLU A 696 -16.87 -38.59 28.05
C GLU A 696 -17.83 -39.79 28.23
N HIS A 697 -17.94 -40.65 27.21
CA HIS A 697 -18.71 -41.88 27.29
C HIS A 697 -18.27 -42.77 28.46
N ALA A 698 -16.95 -42.97 28.64
CA ALA A 698 -16.43 -43.77 29.75
C ALA A 698 -16.75 -43.16 31.13
N ARG A 699 -16.65 -41.83 31.27
CA ARG A 699 -17.05 -41.11 32.50
C ARG A 699 -18.53 -41.31 32.78
N LYS A 700 -19.39 -41.04 31.80
CA LYS A 700 -20.86 -41.15 31.94
C LYS A 700 -21.27 -42.58 32.21
N LYS A 701 -20.66 -43.57 31.56
CA LYS A 701 -20.90 -45.00 31.85
C LYS A 701 -20.59 -45.32 33.31
N THR A 702 -19.43 -44.88 33.78
CA THR A 702 -19.00 -45.08 35.18
C THR A 702 -20.00 -44.46 36.17
N LEU A 703 -20.49 -43.25 35.89
CA LEU A 703 -21.51 -42.60 36.73
C LEU A 703 -22.85 -43.34 36.73
N ALA A 704 -23.31 -43.80 35.56
CA ALA A 704 -24.55 -44.57 35.46
C ALA A 704 -24.45 -45.89 36.25
N ASP A 705 -23.32 -46.60 36.12
CA ASP A 705 -23.06 -47.84 36.86
C ASP A 705 -22.97 -47.59 38.38
N GLN A 706 -22.31 -46.50 38.81
CA GLN A 706 -22.23 -46.09 40.21
C GLN A 706 -23.62 -45.76 40.78
N PHE A 707 -24.48 -45.07 40.02
CA PHE A 707 -25.84 -44.75 40.43
C PHE A 707 -26.71 -46.00 40.56
N ALA A 708 -26.65 -46.91 39.58
CA ALA A 708 -27.37 -48.18 39.65
C ALA A 708 -26.93 -48.99 40.90
N GLY A 709 -25.63 -49.04 41.16
CA GLY A 709 -25.06 -49.65 42.37
C GLY A 709 -25.53 -48.98 43.66
N LEU A 710 -25.60 -47.64 43.68
CA LEU A 710 -26.10 -46.85 44.80
C LEU A 710 -27.58 -47.16 45.11
N GLN A 711 -28.43 -47.22 44.07
CA GLN A 711 -29.85 -47.56 44.22
C GLN A 711 -30.05 -48.98 44.76
N SER A 712 -29.22 -49.93 44.33
CA SER A 712 -29.30 -51.33 44.74
C SER A 712 -28.94 -51.54 46.23
N HIS A 713 -28.17 -50.63 46.82
CA HIS A 713 -27.72 -50.68 48.22
C HIS A 713 -28.46 -49.66 49.11
N ARG A 714 -29.58 -49.09 48.65
CA ARG A 714 -30.34 -48.08 49.40
C ARG A 714 -30.80 -48.65 50.74
N GLY A 715 -30.44 -48.00 51.84
CA GLY A 715 -30.70 -48.47 53.21
C GLY A 715 -29.67 -49.46 53.79
N GLY A 716 -28.63 -49.83 53.03
CA GLY A 716 -27.49 -50.61 53.53
C GLY A 716 -26.50 -49.78 54.37
N LYS A 717 -25.62 -50.45 55.13
CA LYS A 717 -24.63 -49.79 56.01
C LYS A 717 -23.64 -48.89 55.24
N ASP A 718 -23.30 -49.24 54.01
CA ASP A 718 -22.33 -48.49 53.19
C ASP A 718 -23.00 -47.42 52.31
N TYR A 719 -24.32 -47.26 52.40
CA TYR A 719 -25.09 -46.37 51.52
C TYR A 719 -24.64 -44.91 51.63
N GLN A 720 -24.45 -44.42 52.87
CA GLN A 720 -24.02 -43.04 53.12
C GLN A 720 -22.67 -42.72 52.47
N GLN A 721 -21.69 -43.61 52.62
CA GLN A 721 -20.36 -43.39 52.05
C GLN A 721 -20.38 -43.44 50.51
N ARG A 722 -21.17 -44.34 49.93
CA ARG A 722 -21.37 -44.42 48.47
C ARG A 722 -22.08 -43.20 47.92
N LEU A 723 -23.10 -42.70 48.62
CA LEU A 723 -23.86 -41.51 48.26
C LEU A 723 -22.96 -40.26 48.23
N LEU A 724 -22.16 -40.04 49.27
CA LEU A 724 -21.23 -38.91 49.34
C LEU A 724 -20.16 -39.00 48.25
N SER A 725 -19.62 -40.20 48.01
CA SER A 725 -18.64 -40.43 46.94
C SER A 725 -19.24 -40.18 45.55
N PHE A 726 -20.47 -40.61 45.32
CA PHE A 726 -21.19 -40.38 44.06
C PHE A 726 -21.48 -38.88 43.86
N TYR A 727 -22.04 -38.21 44.87
CA TYR A 727 -22.34 -36.77 44.82
C TYR A 727 -21.09 -35.92 44.56
N ALA A 728 -19.95 -36.29 45.16
CA ALA A 728 -18.68 -35.63 44.92
C ALA A 728 -18.21 -35.70 43.45
N GLY A 729 -18.51 -36.81 42.75
CA GLY A 729 -18.13 -37.04 41.36
C GLY A 729 -19.05 -36.44 40.30
N LEU A 730 -20.23 -35.96 40.69
CA LEU A 730 -21.18 -35.31 39.78
C LEU A 730 -20.68 -33.94 39.36
N ASP A 731 -20.94 -33.55 38.13
CA ASP A 731 -20.85 -32.16 37.66
C ASP A 731 -22.23 -31.51 37.82
N SER A 732 -22.30 -30.34 38.47
CA SER A 732 -23.57 -29.66 38.76
C SER A 732 -24.27 -29.08 37.53
N ALA A 733 -23.53 -28.83 36.45
CA ALA A 733 -24.06 -28.31 35.19
C ALA A 733 -24.40 -29.43 34.20
N GLU A 734 -23.64 -30.53 34.19
CA GLU A 734 -23.86 -31.63 33.25
C GLU A 734 -24.75 -32.75 33.79
N ASP A 735 -24.65 -33.10 35.08
CA ASP A 735 -25.27 -34.30 35.67
C ASP A 735 -26.53 -33.96 36.49
N ILE A 736 -27.32 -33.00 35.98
CA ILE A 736 -28.46 -32.37 36.67
C ILE A 736 -29.49 -33.40 37.16
N TRP A 737 -29.80 -34.40 36.34
CA TRP A 737 -30.77 -35.43 36.71
C TRP A 737 -30.32 -36.24 37.92
N PHE A 738 -29.08 -36.72 37.93
CA PHE A 738 -28.53 -37.48 39.05
C PHE A 738 -28.48 -36.64 40.32
N ALA A 739 -28.03 -35.39 40.21
CA ALA A 739 -28.00 -34.46 41.33
C ALA A 739 -29.40 -34.26 41.92
N ARG A 740 -30.42 -34.09 41.07
CA ARG A 740 -31.83 -33.98 41.50
C ARG A 740 -32.35 -35.29 42.12
N ALA A 741 -32.00 -36.44 41.55
CA ALA A 741 -32.46 -37.75 42.02
C ALA A 741 -31.96 -38.09 43.43
N ILE A 742 -30.74 -37.68 43.78
CA ILE A 742 -30.14 -37.93 45.11
C ILE A 742 -30.26 -36.76 46.07
N ALA A 743 -30.78 -35.60 45.64
CA ALA A 743 -30.88 -34.39 46.46
C ALA A 743 -31.55 -34.62 47.82
N PRO A 744 -32.67 -35.38 47.94
CA PRO A 744 -33.29 -35.64 49.24
C PRO A 744 -32.37 -36.43 50.18
N ASP A 745 -31.69 -37.45 49.66
CA ASP A 745 -30.80 -38.31 50.45
C ASP A 745 -29.57 -37.52 50.93
N VAL A 746 -28.98 -36.70 50.04
CA VAL A 746 -27.85 -35.82 50.40
C VAL A 746 -28.26 -34.77 51.42
N ALA A 747 -29.43 -34.13 51.25
CA ALA A 747 -29.93 -33.13 52.19
C ALA A 747 -30.10 -33.70 53.60
N SER A 748 -30.60 -34.93 53.72
CA SER A 748 -30.79 -35.60 55.02
C SER A 748 -29.47 -35.88 55.78
N LEU A 749 -28.34 -35.94 55.07
CA LEU A 749 -27.03 -36.27 55.62
C LEU A 749 -26.11 -35.05 55.75
N ARG A 750 -26.40 -33.97 55.01
CA ARG A 750 -25.53 -32.79 54.86
C ARG A 750 -25.18 -32.18 56.21
N ASP A 751 -26.18 -31.84 57.02
CA ASP A 751 -25.96 -31.11 58.28
C ASP A 751 -25.14 -31.94 59.27
N ASN A 752 -25.46 -33.23 59.41
CA ASN A 752 -24.74 -34.14 60.29
C ASN A 752 -23.29 -34.36 59.82
N ALA A 753 -23.09 -34.53 58.51
CA ALA A 753 -21.76 -34.73 57.94
C ALA A 753 -20.89 -33.46 58.07
N LEU A 754 -21.45 -32.26 57.85
CA LEU A 754 -20.75 -30.99 58.04
C LEU A 754 -20.40 -30.73 59.50
N ALA A 755 -21.30 -31.06 60.44
CA ALA A 755 -21.02 -30.96 61.86
C ALA A 755 -19.87 -31.90 62.27
N GLN A 756 -19.85 -33.14 61.77
CA GLN A 756 -18.74 -34.08 61.99
C GLN A 756 -17.43 -33.60 61.37
N ALA A 757 -17.48 -33.04 60.16
CA ALA A 757 -16.32 -32.48 59.48
C ALA A 757 -15.72 -31.30 60.25
N HIS A 758 -16.56 -30.42 60.77
CA HIS A 758 -16.15 -29.29 61.59
C HIS A 758 -15.46 -29.77 62.89
N ALA A 759 -16.05 -30.75 63.58
CA ALA A 759 -15.44 -31.33 64.79
C ALA A 759 -14.07 -31.97 64.51
N GLN A 760 -13.87 -32.58 63.34
CA GLN A 760 -12.57 -33.13 62.94
C GLN A 760 -11.53 -32.03 62.68
N LEU A 761 -11.91 -30.90 62.07
CA LEU A 761 -11.03 -29.76 61.87
C LEU A 761 -10.65 -29.08 63.18
N GLU A 762 -11.60 -28.93 64.12
CA GLU A 762 -11.30 -28.45 65.48
C GLU A 762 -10.33 -29.40 66.21
N ARG A 763 -10.55 -30.71 66.09
CA ARG A 763 -9.63 -31.73 66.63
C ARG A 763 -8.23 -31.59 66.02
N ALA A 764 -8.13 -31.43 64.71
CA ALA A 764 -6.86 -31.22 64.02
C ALA A 764 -6.15 -29.96 64.53
N GLN A 765 -6.90 -28.86 64.71
CA GLN A 765 -6.36 -27.61 65.22
C GLN A 765 -5.83 -27.74 66.66
N ASN A 766 -6.54 -28.48 67.52
CA ASN A 766 -6.09 -28.75 68.89
C ASN A 766 -4.82 -29.60 68.91
N LEU A 767 -4.76 -30.66 68.09
CA LEU A 767 -3.57 -31.52 67.96
C LEU A 767 -2.37 -30.73 67.40
N TRP A 768 -2.60 -29.88 66.40
CA TRP A 768 -1.59 -28.99 65.82
C TRP A 768 -1.05 -27.99 66.84
N ARG A 769 -1.93 -27.32 67.59
CA ARG A 769 -1.54 -26.42 68.68
C ARG A 769 -0.70 -27.14 69.74
N GLN A 770 -1.07 -28.38 70.09
CA GLN A 770 -0.32 -29.19 71.04
C GLN A 770 1.06 -29.62 70.51
N TYR A 771 1.15 -30.04 69.25
CA TYR A 771 2.42 -30.32 68.55
C TYR A 771 3.35 -29.09 68.61
N ARG A 772 2.84 -27.92 68.22
CA ARG A 772 3.60 -26.66 68.24
C ARG A 772 4.06 -26.26 69.63
N ALA A 773 3.19 -26.39 70.64
CA ALA A 773 3.52 -26.04 72.02
C ALA A 773 4.61 -26.96 72.63
N ASN A 774 4.65 -28.23 72.23
CA ASN A 774 5.65 -29.20 72.70
C ASN A 774 7.04 -29.03 72.02
N GLY A 775 7.11 -28.16 71.02
CA GLY A 775 8.24 -28.00 70.11
C GLY A 775 8.23 -29.06 68.99
N SER A 776 8.48 -28.61 67.76
CA SER A 776 8.54 -29.49 66.59
C SER A 776 9.63 -30.56 66.73
N ILE A 777 9.54 -31.59 65.89
CA ILE A 777 10.57 -32.63 65.83
C ILE A 777 11.90 -31.98 65.40
N GLY A 778 12.84 -31.92 66.34
CA GLY A 778 14.14 -31.26 66.18
C GLY A 778 15.20 -32.17 65.55
N GLY A 779 16.26 -31.58 65.01
CA GLY A 779 17.38 -32.31 64.39
C GLY A 779 18.05 -33.33 65.32
N THR A 780 18.19 -33.01 66.61
CA THR A 780 18.74 -33.92 67.62
C THR A 780 17.87 -35.16 67.81
N GLN A 781 16.55 -35.00 67.86
CA GLN A 781 15.60 -36.11 67.97
C GLN A 781 15.61 -37.02 66.73
N ARG A 782 15.85 -36.45 65.54
CA ARG A 782 16.01 -37.20 64.30
C ARG A 782 17.30 -38.03 64.30
N LEU A 783 18.39 -37.52 64.87
CA LEU A 783 19.71 -38.17 64.91
C LEU A 783 19.91 -39.19 66.05
N GLU A 784 18.99 -39.27 67.01
CA GLU A 784 19.07 -40.27 68.09
C GLU A 784 19.17 -41.71 67.55
N SER A 785 20.03 -42.53 68.16
CA SER A 785 20.31 -43.93 67.81
C SER A 785 19.12 -44.89 67.98
N GLY A 786 17.98 -44.38 68.44
CA GLY A 786 16.71 -45.10 68.56
C GLY A 786 15.52 -44.16 68.35
N VAL A 787 14.30 -44.70 68.48
CA VAL A 787 13.07 -43.91 68.46
C VAL A 787 12.71 -43.53 69.89
N SER A 788 13.06 -42.31 70.31
CA SER A 788 12.69 -41.80 71.64
C SER A 788 11.19 -41.65 71.81
N ASP A 789 10.74 -41.69 73.06
CA ASP A 789 9.34 -41.46 73.42
C ASP A 789 8.89 -40.05 73.01
N ARG A 790 9.80 -39.07 73.08
CA ARG A 790 9.54 -37.70 72.62
C ARG A 790 9.29 -37.68 71.11
N PHE A 791 10.14 -38.30 70.30
CA PHE A 791 9.91 -38.42 68.86
C PHE A 791 8.57 -39.12 68.56
N ARG A 792 8.31 -40.25 69.24
CA ARG A 792 7.06 -41.02 69.07
C ARG A 792 5.81 -40.19 69.37
N SER A 793 5.84 -39.42 70.46
CA SER A 793 4.72 -38.56 70.86
C SER A 793 4.46 -37.42 69.87
N GLN A 794 5.52 -36.75 69.40
CA GLN A 794 5.40 -35.66 68.41
C GLN A 794 4.96 -36.16 67.05
N ALA A 795 5.54 -37.27 66.58
CA ALA A 795 5.18 -37.90 65.32
C ALA A 795 3.70 -38.33 65.31
N ARG A 796 3.20 -38.84 66.45
CA ARG A 796 1.79 -39.19 66.62
C ARG A 796 0.88 -37.96 66.59
N LEU A 797 1.21 -36.89 67.33
CA LEU A 797 0.43 -35.64 67.31
C LEU A 797 0.33 -35.06 65.89
N LEU A 798 1.44 -35.04 65.15
CA LEU A 798 1.48 -34.53 63.77
C LEU A 798 0.66 -35.42 62.83
N THR A 799 0.82 -36.74 62.92
CA THR A 799 0.08 -37.69 62.08
C THR A 799 -1.42 -37.68 62.37
N ASP A 800 -1.82 -37.63 63.66
CA ASP A 800 -3.23 -37.56 64.06
C ASP A 800 -3.85 -36.21 63.65
N ALA A 801 -3.09 -35.11 63.72
CA ALA A 801 -3.53 -33.80 63.22
C ALA A 801 -3.76 -33.83 61.71
N GLN A 802 -2.82 -34.40 60.94
CA GLN A 802 -2.92 -34.57 59.50
C GLN A 802 -4.12 -35.45 59.12
N ALA A 803 -4.33 -36.56 59.82
CA ALA A 803 -5.45 -37.46 59.55
C ALA A 803 -6.80 -36.78 59.81
N ALA A 804 -6.95 -36.08 60.94
CA ALA A 804 -8.18 -35.36 61.27
C ALA A 804 -8.45 -34.20 60.29
N ALA A 805 -7.40 -33.46 59.91
CA ALA A 805 -7.48 -32.39 58.91
C ALA A 805 -7.96 -32.91 57.54
N GLN A 806 -7.35 -33.99 57.05
CA GLN A 806 -7.71 -34.60 55.77
C GLN A 806 -9.13 -35.21 55.79
N GLN A 807 -9.54 -35.82 56.90
CA GLN A 807 -10.91 -36.33 57.05
C GLN A 807 -11.95 -35.21 57.03
N GLY A 808 -11.73 -34.15 57.81
CA GLY A 808 -12.65 -33.00 57.86
C GLY A 808 -12.77 -32.30 56.50
N MET A 809 -11.63 -31.95 55.90
CA MET A 809 -11.60 -31.27 54.60
C MET A 809 -12.16 -32.14 53.45
N GLY A 810 -11.93 -33.45 53.51
CA GLY A 810 -12.48 -34.41 52.56
C GLY A 810 -14.00 -34.39 52.52
N VAL A 811 -14.68 -34.24 53.66
CA VAL A 811 -16.15 -34.16 53.72
C VAL A 811 -16.67 -32.85 53.14
N TYR A 812 -16.04 -31.71 53.42
CA TYR A 812 -16.41 -30.43 52.79
C TYR A 812 -16.28 -30.49 51.27
N THR A 813 -15.18 -31.09 50.78
CA THR A 813 -14.94 -31.30 49.35
C THR A 813 -15.99 -32.23 48.74
N GLN A 814 -16.29 -33.36 49.39
CA GLN A 814 -17.31 -34.30 48.93
C GLN A 814 -18.71 -33.68 48.85
N LEU A 815 -19.06 -32.82 49.82
CA LEU A 815 -20.34 -32.13 49.88
C LEU A 815 -20.40 -30.82 49.07
N LYS A 816 -19.28 -30.43 48.45
CA LYS A 816 -19.13 -29.15 47.74
C LYS A 816 -19.64 -27.98 48.59
N ALA A 817 -19.31 -28.01 49.88
CA ALA A 817 -19.73 -27.01 50.84
C ALA A 817 -18.61 -26.00 51.05
N GLU A 818 -18.98 -24.73 51.23
CA GLU A 818 -18.02 -23.71 51.65
C GLU A 818 -17.54 -23.97 53.07
N HIS A 819 -16.26 -23.64 53.32
CA HIS A 819 -15.65 -23.72 54.63
C HIS A 819 -14.85 -22.43 54.92
N PRO A 820 -14.68 -22.06 56.19
CA PRO A 820 -13.83 -20.95 56.57
C PRO A 820 -12.38 -21.11 56.08
N SER A 821 -11.80 -20.05 55.50
CA SER A 821 -10.42 -20.04 54.97
C SER A 821 -9.33 -20.36 56.01
N GLN A 822 -9.63 -20.19 57.30
CA GLN A 822 -8.73 -20.61 58.38
C GLN A 822 -8.43 -22.12 58.36
N TRP A 823 -9.36 -22.93 57.83
CA TRP A 823 -9.17 -24.38 57.72
C TRP A 823 -8.24 -24.74 56.57
N ASP A 824 -8.25 -23.97 55.48
CA ASP A 824 -7.27 -24.13 54.40
C ASP A 824 -5.86 -23.90 54.91
N GLN A 825 -5.65 -22.79 55.63
CA GLN A 825 -4.35 -22.47 56.23
C GLN A 825 -3.91 -23.56 57.22
N LEU A 826 -4.83 -24.07 58.05
CA LEU A 826 -4.52 -25.13 59.00
C LEU A 826 -4.05 -26.42 58.30
N VAL A 827 -4.75 -26.84 57.23
CA VAL A 827 -4.39 -28.03 56.46
C VAL A 827 -3.03 -27.83 55.80
N GLU A 828 -2.81 -26.67 55.16
CA GLU A 828 -1.56 -26.34 54.50
C GLU A 828 -0.37 -26.36 55.48
N ASP A 829 -0.52 -25.74 56.65
CA ASP A 829 0.52 -25.71 57.69
C ASP A 829 0.88 -27.13 58.18
N ILE A 830 -0.13 -27.98 58.44
CA ILE A 830 0.07 -29.35 58.91
C ILE A 830 0.73 -30.22 57.83
N ASP A 831 0.29 -30.09 56.58
CA ASP A 831 0.82 -30.84 55.45
C ASP A 831 2.26 -30.41 55.12
N ALA A 832 2.55 -29.11 55.14
CA ALA A 832 3.88 -28.56 54.95
C ALA A 832 4.86 -29.04 56.02
N GLU A 833 4.46 -29.03 57.30
CA GLU A 833 5.28 -29.55 58.38
C GLU A 833 5.51 -31.05 58.24
N SER A 834 4.46 -31.83 57.92
CA SER A 834 4.58 -33.28 57.72
C SER A 834 5.54 -33.60 56.58
N ALA A 835 5.49 -32.86 55.47
CA ALA A 835 6.42 -33.00 54.35
C ALA A 835 7.85 -32.61 54.73
N LEU A 836 8.02 -31.51 55.46
CA LEU A 836 9.33 -31.06 55.96
C LEU A 836 9.99 -32.12 56.84
N GLN A 837 9.23 -32.73 57.76
CA GLN A 837 9.74 -33.74 58.68
C GLN A 837 10.16 -35.02 57.95
N ARG A 838 9.40 -35.46 56.92
CA ARG A 838 9.78 -36.59 56.07
C ARG A 838 11.06 -36.31 55.31
N ARG A 839 11.13 -35.18 54.60
CA ARG A 839 12.33 -34.78 53.82
C ARG A 839 13.57 -34.71 54.72
N SER A 840 13.42 -34.12 55.91
CA SER A 840 14.49 -34.02 56.90
C SER A 840 14.98 -35.38 57.42
N LEU A 841 14.13 -36.42 57.42
CA LEU A 841 14.54 -37.79 57.78
C LEU A 841 15.20 -38.51 56.60
N GLU A 842 14.68 -38.33 55.39
CA GLU A 842 15.24 -38.91 54.15
C GLU A 842 16.64 -38.39 53.83
N GLU A 843 16.95 -37.14 54.18
CA GLU A 843 18.28 -36.56 54.10
C GLU A 843 19.29 -37.25 55.03
N LEU A 844 18.81 -37.86 56.13
CA LEU A 844 19.63 -38.59 57.08
C LEU A 844 19.88 -40.05 56.69
N ARG A 845 19.55 -40.47 55.46
CA ARG A 845 19.75 -41.86 54.99
C ARG A 845 21.18 -42.37 55.11
N MET A 846 22.16 -41.49 55.01
CA MET A 846 23.59 -41.83 55.10
C MET A 846 24.10 -41.81 56.54
N VAL A 847 23.28 -41.34 57.49
CA VAL A 847 23.67 -41.10 58.89
C VAL A 847 22.92 -42.06 59.83
N LEU A 848 21.68 -42.44 59.51
CA LEU A 848 20.85 -43.35 60.29
C LEU A 848 20.92 -44.78 59.75
N GLU A 849 20.85 -45.75 60.65
CA GLU A 849 20.69 -47.16 60.31
C GLU A 849 19.37 -47.37 59.52
N PRO A 850 19.37 -48.13 58.40
CA PRO A 850 18.21 -48.23 57.53
C PRO A 850 16.92 -48.71 58.21
N GLY A 851 17.02 -49.66 59.16
CA GLY A 851 15.89 -50.13 59.95
C GLY A 851 15.29 -49.02 60.82
N LEU A 852 16.16 -48.26 61.50
CA LEU A 852 15.76 -47.11 62.30
C LEU A 852 15.11 -45.98 61.47
N LEU A 853 15.66 -45.66 60.31
CA LEU A 853 15.08 -44.66 59.41
C LEU A 853 13.67 -45.07 58.97
N LYS A 854 13.49 -46.34 58.57
CA LYS A 854 12.17 -46.89 58.20
C LYS A 854 11.17 -46.78 59.36
N ALA A 855 11.61 -47.07 60.59
CA ALA A 855 10.77 -46.95 61.79
C ALA A 855 10.37 -45.51 62.10
N LYS A 856 11.29 -44.53 61.96
CA LYS A 856 10.99 -43.10 62.17
C LYS A 856 10.05 -42.54 61.10
N LEU A 857 10.25 -42.90 59.83
CA LEU A 857 9.36 -42.50 58.73
C LEU A 857 7.94 -43.07 58.87
N ALA A 858 7.81 -44.33 59.30
CA ALA A 858 6.51 -44.96 59.52
C ALA A 858 5.66 -44.20 60.57
N LEU A 859 6.29 -43.57 61.56
CA LEU A 859 5.61 -42.83 62.62
C LEU A 859 5.12 -41.43 62.22
N ILE A 860 5.68 -40.84 61.16
CA ILE A 860 5.26 -39.53 60.61
C ILE A 860 4.21 -39.73 59.48
N GLY A 861 3.74 -40.96 59.30
CA GLY A 861 2.75 -41.33 58.29
C GLY A 861 3.35 -41.41 56.90
N GLY A 862 3.41 -42.63 56.33
CA GLY A 862 3.95 -42.89 55.00
C GLY A 862 4.44 -44.34 54.83
N GLY A 863 3.55 -45.32 54.96
CA GLY A 863 3.81 -46.68 54.46
C GLY A 863 3.48 -46.72 52.97
N GLU A 864 4.45 -47.11 52.15
CA GLU A 864 4.37 -47.61 50.76
C GLU A 864 2.98 -47.45 50.10
N GLY A 865 2.77 -46.35 49.35
CA GLY A 865 1.53 -46.19 48.58
C GLY A 865 1.22 -44.81 48.01
N ARG A 866 1.97 -43.74 48.36
CA ARG A 866 1.67 -42.37 47.89
C ARG A 866 2.59 -41.81 46.80
N GLU A 867 3.64 -42.53 46.38
CA GLU A 867 4.51 -42.12 45.26
C GLU A 867 3.82 -42.09 43.88
N ALA A 868 2.55 -42.51 43.77
CA ALA A 868 1.82 -42.50 42.50
C ALA A 868 0.86 -41.30 42.28
N ARG A 869 0.84 -40.29 43.17
CA ARG A 869 -0.04 -39.11 42.98
C ARG A 869 0.65 -37.80 43.32
N SER A 870 1.56 -37.40 42.45
CA SER A 870 1.96 -36.00 42.29
C SER A 870 2.62 -35.78 40.93
N SER A 871 1.77 -35.63 39.90
CA SER A 871 2.03 -34.80 38.73
C SER A 871 0.71 -34.13 38.36
N PRO A 872 0.62 -32.79 38.44
CA PRO A 872 0.06 -32.02 37.33
C PRO A 872 0.99 -32.08 36.11
#